data_AF-A0A150P019-F1
#
_entry.id   AF-A0A150P019-F1
#
_cell.length_a   1.000
_cell.length_b   1.000
_cell.length_c   1.000
_cell.angle_alpha   90.00
_cell.angle_beta   90.00
_cell.angle_gamma   90.00
#
_symmetry.space_group_name_H-M   'P 1'
#
loop_
_entity.id
_entity.type
_entity.pdbx_description
1 polymer ?
#
loop_
_entity_poly.entity_id
_entity_poly.type
_entity_poly.pdbx_seq_one_letter_code
_entity_poly.pdbx_strand_id
1 'polypeptide(L)'
;MRRTHRWFTRVALLPLAAAALAAPALPSCGEPRLLRAKQIEHRAELVGGPVAMADVGDFLLENDQIRVAILGGRDSPGPGIFGGSIVDVDRRRGRIGEAGGQGRDRFAEMFSLANLIVPDPTATDVSVLADGSDGAEAGIRVEGDGEFLFEAMGLLRAQQDLLGLFFPNVRSRIRFRTDYLLRPGDRFVTVRTTLLLDDTPPPGCEPLRGCDACPDGYRQDAGGCLVCACSEVLPLDNATAPVSVFGGILGDPPDAAQQAASRRAGIVAGDFVFFGNQNDVFAPGAGFDEDTAVQDAWNAGRNSFQAPLTFDFVAAAGGDVSYGYFTKAQEGAAPSVVNVPLFASAATAFVSASRSCLFSEEDDAACDAHRAFSYERYLAVGDGDIASVTDVMHRLRGTATGTVGGHVLWESTLEGAPNARVFVFADPDPSRPFGSLDELAAANREARGDVGLVNAIDADVGLDPSEDGDFRGALPPGSYVLVARNAAGTATSAPVRVSLRAGEHVAVSPRLPAPARVRYRVADGDGQRIPAKIAFASLDAAGRRLPGDGRRRVYLGDGRLGNGIRAIEVTASGEGEVEIEPGRYQITVSRGIEYGIHVERDVTLAPGRAFQLDATLVREVDTSGWMSADMHLHSRPSFDSGMPLPRRVATIAAEGVELAVSTDHDVETDYQPTARALGLTPHLATAVGAEITTLEQGHFIGFPLRYDELDVPGHGAHDWTCQPGGTILDAIRASGDGTVAPLTIVAHPRDGFFGYVEQLGVDTYTMDRTPTFLEANNPVFRTASCAFDAMELINGKRFDLVRTPSVAE
;
A
#
# COMPACT_ATOMS: atom_id res chain seq x y z
N MET A 1 -28.58 54.42 -42.81
CA MET A 1 -30.05 54.26 -42.70
C MET A 1 -30.31 52.83 -42.22
N ARG A 2 -31.01 52.47 -41.13
CA ARG A 2 -31.75 53.15 -40.05
C ARG A 2 -31.89 52.14 -38.88
N ARG A 3 -31.58 52.61 -37.65
CA ARG A 3 -32.25 52.46 -36.32
C ARG A 3 -32.63 51.05 -35.80
N THR A 4 -32.21 50.56 -34.62
CA THR A 4 -32.33 51.00 -33.19
C THR A 4 -33.74 50.98 -32.56
N HIS A 5 -33.79 50.42 -31.32
CA HIS A 5 -34.63 50.71 -30.12
C HIS A 5 -35.32 49.44 -29.56
N ARG A 6 -34.96 48.84 -28.41
CA ARG A 6 -34.91 49.31 -27.00
C ARG A 6 -36.09 50.20 -26.59
N TRP A 7 -37.01 49.64 -25.80
CA TRP A 7 -37.91 50.39 -24.93
C TRP A 7 -37.69 49.96 -23.47
N PHE A 8 -37.33 50.97 -22.69
CA PHE A 8 -37.32 51.03 -21.24
C PHE A 8 -38.73 51.32 -20.73
N THR A 9 -39.08 50.80 -19.56
CA THR A 9 -40.04 51.47 -18.67
C THR A 9 -39.35 51.74 -17.35
N ARG A 10 -39.22 53.02 -17.04
CA ARG A 10 -38.73 53.59 -15.78
C ARG A 10 -39.87 53.54 -14.75
N VAL A 11 -39.58 53.14 -13.53
CA VAL A 11 -40.32 53.57 -12.34
C VAL A 11 -39.33 54.19 -11.36
N ALA A 12 -39.76 55.28 -10.75
CA ALA A 12 -38.97 56.34 -10.17
C ALA A 12 -38.35 56.01 -8.81
N LEU A 13 -37.17 56.61 -8.60
CA LEU A 13 -36.54 56.83 -7.30
C LEU A 13 -37.19 58.02 -6.59
N LEU A 14 -37.51 57.86 -5.31
CA LEU A 14 -37.38 58.90 -4.27
C LEU A 14 -37.07 58.21 -2.92
N PRO A 15 -36.29 58.85 -2.02
CA PRO A 15 -35.44 58.20 -1.05
C PRO A 15 -36.06 58.16 0.36
N LEU A 16 -35.83 57.07 1.09
CA LEU A 16 -36.02 56.99 2.54
C LEU A 16 -34.69 56.55 3.16
N ALA A 17 -33.77 57.50 3.21
CA ALA A 17 -32.63 57.46 4.12
C ALA A 17 -33.11 58.03 5.46
N ALA A 18 -33.35 57.15 6.45
CA ALA A 18 -33.18 57.40 7.90
C ALA A 18 -33.88 56.30 8.72
N ALA A 19 -33.31 55.09 8.75
CA ALA A 19 -33.53 54.11 9.81
C ALA A 19 -32.40 53.06 9.78
N ALA A 20 -31.16 53.53 9.82
CA ALA A 20 -29.99 52.69 10.05
C ALA A 20 -29.51 52.97 11.47
N LEU A 21 -29.86 52.09 12.42
CA LEU A 21 -29.12 51.75 13.65
C LEU A 21 -30.01 50.81 14.49
N ALA A 22 -29.46 49.65 14.83
CA ALA A 22 -30.03 48.54 15.62
C ALA A 22 -30.87 47.49 14.86
N ALA A 23 -30.19 46.65 14.08
CA ALA A 23 -30.57 45.26 13.89
C ALA A 23 -29.36 44.38 14.25
N PRO A 24 -29.50 43.35 15.10
CA PRO A 24 -28.38 42.48 15.46
C PRO A 24 -27.90 41.75 14.20
N ALA A 25 -26.58 41.63 14.07
CA ALA A 25 -25.94 40.89 13.00
C ALA A 25 -26.50 39.46 12.97
N LEU A 26 -27.24 39.13 11.91
CA LEU A 26 -27.52 37.74 11.56
C LEU A 26 -26.17 37.08 11.25
N PRO A 27 -25.82 35.94 11.88
CA PRO A 27 -24.64 35.21 11.49
C PRO A 27 -24.84 34.76 10.04
N SER A 28 -23.88 35.12 9.19
CA SER A 28 -23.64 34.46 7.92
C SER A 28 -23.72 32.95 8.13
N CYS A 29 -24.62 32.26 7.42
CA CYS A 29 -24.73 30.81 7.43
C CYS A 29 -23.41 30.21 6.92
N GLY A 30 -22.50 29.86 7.83
CA GLY A 30 -21.47 28.87 7.53
C GLY A 30 -22.16 27.54 7.30
N GLU A 31 -21.72 26.78 6.30
CA GLU A 31 -22.08 25.37 6.21
C GLU A 31 -21.82 24.73 7.59
N PRO A 32 -22.71 23.86 8.10
CA PRO A 32 -22.40 23.10 9.30
C PRO A 32 -21.06 22.41 9.06
N ARG A 33 -20.07 22.63 9.94
CA ARG A 33 -18.78 21.94 9.89
C ARG A 33 -19.10 20.45 9.87
N LEU A 34 -18.92 19.82 8.71
CA LEU A 34 -19.26 18.42 8.52
C LEU A 34 -18.35 17.63 9.46
N LEU A 35 -18.97 16.88 10.36
CA LEU A 35 -18.34 15.91 11.25
C LEU A 35 -19.38 14.83 11.49
N ARG A 36 -19.09 13.59 11.12
CA ARG A 36 -20.08 12.52 11.14
C ARG A 36 -19.43 11.16 11.34
N ALA A 37 -20.02 10.37 12.21
CA ALA A 37 -19.86 8.91 12.24
C ALA A 37 -21.23 8.25 12.10
N LYS A 38 -21.39 7.31 11.18
CA LYS A 38 -22.65 6.55 10.99
C LYS A 38 -22.43 5.22 10.28
N GLN A 39 -23.43 4.36 10.33
CA GLN A 39 -23.52 3.20 9.43
C GLN A 39 -24.00 3.66 8.04
N ILE A 40 -23.38 3.16 6.98
CA ILE A 40 -23.67 3.45 5.57
C ILE A 40 -25.00 2.78 5.19
N GLU A 41 -25.97 3.57 4.75
CA GLU A 41 -27.32 3.08 4.40
C GLU A 41 -27.58 3.09 2.89
N HIS A 42 -26.78 3.86 2.15
CA HIS A 42 -26.90 4.03 0.71
C HIS A 42 -25.52 4.02 0.04
N ARG A 43 -25.41 3.41 -1.15
CA ARG A 43 -24.16 3.39 -1.93
C ARG A 43 -23.60 4.78 -2.26
N ALA A 44 -24.46 5.80 -2.31
CA ALA A 44 -24.02 7.19 -2.48
C ALA A 44 -23.24 7.74 -1.27
N GLU A 45 -23.30 7.09 -0.11
CA GLU A 45 -22.55 7.48 1.08
C GLU A 45 -21.15 6.86 1.11
N LEU A 46 -20.83 5.91 0.22
CA LEU A 46 -19.52 5.30 0.12
C LEU A 46 -18.43 6.34 -0.18
N VAL A 47 -17.18 6.01 0.13
CA VAL A 47 -16.02 6.82 -0.27
C VAL A 47 -15.82 6.68 -1.78
N GLY A 48 -15.64 5.44 -2.25
CA GLY A 48 -15.42 5.10 -3.65
C GLY A 48 -13.98 5.35 -4.10
N GLY A 49 -13.56 4.63 -5.14
CA GLY A 49 -12.20 4.67 -5.66
C GLY A 49 -11.88 3.42 -6.48
N PRO A 50 -10.73 3.37 -7.16
CA PRO A 50 -10.32 2.20 -7.95
C PRO A 50 -10.20 0.87 -7.20
N VAL A 51 -9.97 0.89 -5.89
CA VAL A 51 -9.83 -0.31 -5.02
C VAL A 51 -10.75 -0.23 -3.79
N ALA A 52 -11.81 0.58 -3.86
CA ALA A 52 -12.74 0.74 -2.74
C ALA A 52 -13.53 -0.55 -2.50
N MET A 53 -13.70 -0.89 -1.23
CA MET A 53 -14.17 -2.20 -0.75
C MET A 53 -15.38 -2.12 0.19
N ALA A 54 -15.70 -0.93 0.72
CA ALA A 54 -16.85 -0.78 1.59
C ALA A 54 -18.19 -0.96 0.84
N ASP A 55 -19.20 -1.46 1.54
CA ASP A 55 -20.57 -1.60 1.05
C ASP A 55 -21.59 -1.09 2.11
N VAL A 56 -22.87 -1.11 1.75
CA VAL A 56 -23.98 -0.79 2.64
C VAL A 56 -23.95 -1.71 3.86
N GLY A 57 -24.01 -1.11 5.05
CA GLY A 57 -23.87 -1.81 6.33
C GLY A 57 -22.53 -1.58 7.03
N ASP A 58 -21.50 -1.17 6.28
CA ASP A 58 -20.22 -0.70 6.83
C ASP A 58 -20.38 0.71 7.43
N PHE A 59 -19.31 1.30 7.97
CA PHE A 59 -19.36 2.57 8.71
C PHE A 59 -18.58 3.67 8.02
N LEU A 60 -19.13 4.87 8.01
CA LEU A 60 -18.51 6.08 7.49
C LEU A 60 -18.09 6.98 8.65
N LEU A 61 -16.82 7.40 8.63
CA LEU A 61 -16.24 8.44 9.48
C LEU A 61 -15.74 9.58 8.59
N GLU A 62 -16.31 10.78 8.71
CA GLU A 62 -15.94 11.92 7.88
C GLU A 62 -15.91 13.23 8.64
N ASN A 63 -15.08 14.16 8.16
CA ASN A 63 -15.06 15.55 8.59
C ASN A 63 -15.02 16.49 7.39
N ASP A 64 -14.65 17.75 7.58
CA ASP A 64 -14.51 18.74 6.52
C ASP A 64 -13.32 18.50 5.59
N GLN A 65 -12.39 17.60 5.93
CA GLN A 65 -11.14 17.33 5.23
C GLN A 65 -11.05 15.94 4.60
N ILE A 66 -11.54 14.88 5.24
CA ILE A 66 -11.35 13.48 4.85
C ILE A 66 -12.63 12.65 5.03
N ARG A 67 -12.69 11.52 4.33
CA ARG A 67 -13.75 10.49 4.43
C ARG A 67 -13.09 9.13 4.55
N VAL A 68 -13.56 8.32 5.48
CA VAL A 68 -12.98 7.03 5.85
C VAL A 68 -14.09 6.00 6.02
N ALA A 69 -13.96 4.85 5.37
CA ALA A 69 -14.84 3.71 5.57
C ALA A 69 -14.18 2.68 6.50
N ILE A 70 -14.96 2.17 7.44
CA ILE A 70 -14.59 1.10 8.37
C ILE A 70 -15.56 -0.05 8.14
N LEU A 71 -15.05 -1.26 7.92
CA LEU A 71 -15.89 -2.44 7.71
C LEU A 71 -16.78 -2.71 8.94
N GLY A 72 -17.99 -3.22 8.69
CA GLY A 72 -18.80 -3.84 9.73
C GLY A 72 -18.21 -5.16 10.22
N GLY A 73 -18.96 -5.93 10.99
CA GLY A 73 -18.52 -7.27 11.46
C GLY A 73 -18.74 -8.39 10.43
N ARG A 74 -18.44 -8.11 9.15
CA ARG A 74 -18.41 -9.08 8.05
C ARG A 74 -16.96 -9.40 7.69
N ASP A 75 -16.73 -10.50 6.97
CA ASP A 75 -15.40 -10.84 6.47
C ASP A 75 -14.87 -9.74 5.54
N SER A 76 -13.56 -9.50 5.61
CA SER A 76 -12.93 -8.47 4.79
C SER A 76 -12.85 -8.92 3.33
N PRO A 77 -13.28 -8.08 2.37
CA PRO A 77 -13.04 -8.33 0.95
C PRO A 77 -11.60 -7.98 0.52
N GLY A 78 -10.77 -7.49 1.46
CA GLY A 78 -9.37 -7.16 1.26
C GLY A 78 -8.43 -8.27 1.74
N PRO A 79 -7.13 -7.96 1.92
CA PRO A 79 -6.14 -8.93 2.38
C PRO A 79 -6.30 -9.38 3.84
N GLY A 80 -7.06 -8.65 4.66
CA GLY A 80 -7.47 -9.08 6.00
C GLY A 80 -8.50 -10.21 5.93
N ILE A 81 -8.73 -10.89 7.07
CA ILE A 81 -9.78 -11.92 7.18
C ILE A 81 -11.06 -11.31 7.76
N PHE A 82 -10.92 -10.54 8.82
CA PHE A 82 -12.04 -10.09 9.64
C PHE A 82 -12.40 -8.62 9.39
N GLY A 83 -13.63 -8.28 9.73
CA GLY A 83 -14.16 -6.93 9.60
C GLY A 83 -13.59 -5.92 10.62
N GLY A 84 -14.21 -4.74 10.68
CA GLY A 84 -13.78 -3.67 11.59
C GLY A 84 -12.44 -2.99 11.23
N SER A 85 -11.86 -3.30 10.07
CA SER A 85 -10.67 -2.65 9.51
C SER A 85 -11.03 -1.34 8.80
N ILE A 86 -10.04 -0.45 8.62
CA ILE A 86 -10.15 0.69 7.71
C ILE A 86 -9.87 0.18 6.30
N VAL A 87 -10.75 0.46 5.34
CA VAL A 87 -10.57 0.02 3.93
C VAL A 87 -10.54 1.18 2.93
N ASP A 88 -11.52 2.08 2.96
CA ASP A 88 -11.59 3.16 1.97
C ASP A 88 -11.20 4.50 2.60
N VAL A 89 -10.17 5.16 2.07
CA VAL A 89 -9.67 6.43 2.61
C VAL A 89 -9.44 7.43 1.49
N ASP A 90 -10.18 8.54 1.53
CA ASP A 90 -9.97 9.65 0.58
C ASP A 90 -10.11 11.01 1.27
N ARG A 91 -9.59 12.02 0.58
CA ARG A 91 -9.87 13.43 0.88
C ARG A 91 -11.35 13.71 0.64
N ARG A 92 -11.90 14.66 1.39
CA ARG A 92 -13.24 15.16 1.09
C ARG A 92 -13.20 16.03 -0.16
N ARG A 93 -13.79 15.52 -1.25
CA ARG A 93 -13.87 16.21 -2.54
C ARG A 93 -15.19 16.96 -2.67
N GLY A 94 -15.11 18.27 -2.87
CA GLY A 94 -16.27 19.16 -2.95
C GLY A 94 -16.80 19.41 -4.36
N ARG A 95 -16.18 18.85 -5.40
CA ARG A 95 -16.58 19.07 -6.81
C ARG A 95 -17.73 18.14 -7.21
N ILE A 96 -18.64 18.65 -8.04
CA ILE A 96 -19.75 17.87 -8.62
C ILE A 96 -19.16 16.72 -9.45
N GLY A 97 -19.58 15.48 -9.19
CA GLY A 97 -19.06 14.26 -9.83
C GLY A 97 -17.94 13.55 -9.06
N GLU A 98 -17.50 14.08 -7.92
CA GLU A 98 -16.55 13.41 -7.00
C GLU A 98 -17.21 13.12 -5.63
N ALA A 99 -18.53 13.28 -5.56
CA ALA A 99 -19.37 12.97 -4.41
C ALA A 99 -20.28 11.78 -4.75
N GLY A 100 -20.88 11.14 -3.74
CA GLY A 100 -21.85 10.08 -4.01
C GLY A 100 -21.23 8.70 -4.22
N GLY A 101 -20.14 8.35 -3.54
CA GLY A 101 -19.42 7.08 -3.77
C GLY A 101 -18.46 7.11 -4.98
N GLN A 102 -18.02 8.29 -5.40
CA GLN A 102 -17.14 8.50 -6.56
C GLN A 102 -15.79 9.13 -6.16
N GLY A 103 -15.27 8.75 -5.00
CA GLY A 103 -13.95 9.15 -4.52
C GLY A 103 -12.81 8.57 -5.37
N ARG A 104 -11.59 8.81 -4.92
CA ARG A 104 -10.34 8.35 -5.52
C ARG A 104 -9.51 7.55 -4.53
N ASP A 105 -10.18 6.83 -3.64
CA ASP A 105 -9.53 5.94 -2.69
C ASP A 105 -8.60 4.94 -3.39
N ARG A 106 -7.40 4.80 -2.84
CA ARG A 106 -6.36 3.87 -3.25
C ARG A 106 -5.80 3.07 -2.08
N PHE A 107 -6.33 3.29 -0.89
CA PHE A 107 -5.95 2.54 0.29
C PHE A 107 -6.60 1.16 0.18
N ALA A 108 -5.87 0.10 0.52
CA ALA A 108 -6.47 -1.22 0.55
C ALA A 108 -7.03 -1.47 1.95
N GLU A 109 -6.18 -1.63 2.97
CA GLU A 109 -6.69 -2.00 4.29
C GLU A 109 -5.73 -1.69 5.43
N MET A 110 -6.25 -1.43 6.63
CA MET A 110 -5.49 -1.43 7.87
C MET A 110 -6.28 -2.03 9.04
N PHE A 111 -5.63 -2.93 9.78
CA PHE A 111 -6.16 -3.52 11.00
C PHE A 111 -5.11 -3.63 12.11
N SER A 112 -5.57 -3.52 13.36
CA SER A 112 -4.74 -3.65 14.56
C SER A 112 -4.15 -5.06 14.69
N LEU A 113 -2.94 -5.13 15.25
CA LEU A 113 -2.37 -6.39 15.72
C LEU A 113 -1.77 -6.25 17.13
N ALA A 114 -1.80 -7.33 17.90
CA ALA A 114 -1.02 -7.48 19.13
C ALA A 114 -0.57 -8.93 19.30
N ASN A 115 0.72 -9.15 19.54
CA ASN A 115 1.29 -10.51 19.67
C ASN A 115 0.91 -11.47 18.53
N LEU A 116 0.82 -10.96 17.29
CA LEU A 116 0.39 -11.70 16.08
C LEU A 116 -1.10 -12.13 16.08
N ILE A 117 -1.91 -11.52 16.94
CA ILE A 117 -3.36 -11.68 17.02
C ILE A 117 -4.02 -10.41 16.46
N VAL A 118 -5.14 -10.57 15.77
CA VAL A 118 -5.94 -9.52 15.11
C VAL A 118 -7.39 -9.56 15.61
N PRO A 119 -8.13 -8.46 15.58
CA PRO A 119 -9.53 -8.44 16.02
C PRO A 119 -10.46 -9.21 15.06
N ASP A 120 -11.36 -10.02 15.60
CA ASP A 120 -12.49 -10.65 14.90
C ASP A 120 -13.83 -10.09 15.45
N PRO A 121 -14.33 -8.97 14.90
CA PRO A 121 -15.57 -8.34 15.36
C PRO A 121 -16.81 -9.00 14.75
N THR A 122 -17.84 -9.25 15.56
CA THR A 122 -19.18 -9.56 15.03
C THR A 122 -19.92 -8.29 14.63
N ALA A 123 -21.04 -8.43 13.92
CA ALA A 123 -21.87 -7.28 13.53
C ALA A 123 -22.32 -6.39 14.69
N THR A 124 -22.41 -6.90 15.92
CA THR A 124 -22.76 -6.13 17.11
C THR A 124 -21.59 -5.46 17.80
N ASP A 125 -20.35 -5.81 17.44
CA ASP A 125 -19.14 -5.25 18.05
C ASP A 125 -18.63 -3.99 17.33
N VAL A 126 -19.22 -3.62 16.18
CA VAL A 126 -18.94 -2.35 15.50
C VAL A 126 -20.07 -1.35 15.78
N SER A 127 -19.72 -0.20 16.35
CA SER A 127 -20.71 0.79 16.78
C SER A 127 -20.23 2.23 16.65
N VAL A 128 -21.17 3.16 16.55
CA VAL A 128 -20.88 4.60 16.61
C VAL A 128 -20.63 4.98 18.06
N LEU A 129 -19.39 5.37 18.38
CA LEU A 129 -19.00 5.86 19.71
C LEU A 129 -19.46 7.30 19.92
N ALA A 130 -19.25 8.15 18.91
CA ALA A 130 -19.66 9.55 18.90
C ALA A 130 -20.06 9.92 17.47
N ASP A 131 -21.28 10.42 17.25
CA ASP A 131 -21.79 10.70 15.90
C ASP A 131 -21.27 12.02 15.30
N GLY A 132 -20.55 12.83 16.08
CA GLY A 132 -20.03 14.14 15.68
C GLY A 132 -21.03 15.29 15.79
N SER A 133 -22.25 15.05 16.28
CA SER A 133 -23.31 16.07 16.36
C SER A 133 -23.01 17.22 17.34
N ASP A 134 -22.11 17.00 18.30
CA ASP A 134 -21.60 18.02 19.21
C ASP A 134 -20.51 18.93 18.58
N GLY A 135 -20.03 18.56 17.38
CA GLY A 135 -18.98 19.27 16.65
C GLY A 135 -17.58 19.16 17.26
N ALA A 136 -17.36 18.23 18.21
CA ALA A 136 -16.07 18.05 18.87
C ALA A 136 -15.28 16.87 18.31
N GLU A 137 -15.90 15.68 18.24
CA GLU A 137 -15.27 14.44 17.79
C GLU A 137 -16.32 13.48 17.24
N ALA A 138 -15.99 12.81 16.14
CA ALA A 138 -16.72 11.66 15.63
C ALA A 138 -15.87 10.40 15.86
N GLY A 139 -16.52 9.30 16.19
CA GLY A 139 -15.83 8.07 16.54
C GLY A 139 -16.60 6.81 16.19
N ILE A 140 -15.91 5.83 15.62
CA ILE A 140 -16.38 4.46 15.46
C ILE A 140 -15.57 3.56 16.39
N ARG A 141 -16.25 2.70 17.15
CA ARG A 141 -15.63 1.68 18.00
C ARG A 141 -15.80 0.31 17.34
N VAL A 142 -14.71 -0.42 17.29
CA VAL A 142 -14.65 -1.83 16.92
C VAL A 142 -14.15 -2.61 18.12
N GLU A 143 -14.96 -3.52 18.61
CA GLU A 143 -14.55 -4.51 19.60
C GLU A 143 -14.48 -5.88 18.94
N GLY A 144 -13.68 -6.79 19.48
CA GLY A 144 -13.57 -8.12 18.90
C GLY A 144 -12.66 -8.98 19.73
N ASP A 145 -12.98 -10.25 19.84
CA ASP A 145 -12.04 -11.19 20.42
C ASP A 145 -10.87 -11.36 19.44
N GLY A 146 -9.68 -11.54 19.99
CA GLY A 146 -8.49 -11.70 19.18
C GLY A 146 -8.43 -13.09 18.59
N GLU A 147 -8.29 -13.17 17.27
CA GLU A 147 -8.00 -14.40 16.53
C GLU A 147 -6.63 -14.29 15.86
N PHE A 148 -6.05 -15.44 15.52
CA PHE A 148 -4.82 -15.42 14.74
C PHE A 148 -5.16 -15.09 13.28
N LEU A 149 -4.36 -14.20 12.67
CA LEU A 149 -4.47 -13.86 11.24
C LEU A 149 -4.34 -15.09 10.33
N PHE A 150 -3.77 -16.17 10.84
CA PHE A 150 -3.64 -17.44 10.15
C PHE A 150 -4.37 -18.51 10.97
N GLU A 151 -5.41 -19.15 10.43
CA GLU A 151 -6.06 -20.35 10.96
C GLU A 151 -5.07 -21.47 11.31
N ALA A 152 -3.93 -21.56 10.60
CA ALA A 152 -2.83 -22.46 10.95
C ALA A 152 -2.31 -22.21 12.38
N MET A 153 -2.32 -20.95 12.82
CA MET A 153 -1.99 -20.55 14.20
C MET A 153 -3.23 -20.54 15.12
N GLY A 154 -4.46 -20.51 14.58
CA GLY A 154 -5.73 -20.67 15.31
C GLY A 154 -5.75 -21.86 16.28
N LEU A 155 -5.03 -22.93 15.93
CA LEU A 155 -4.87 -24.11 16.77
C LEU A 155 -3.99 -23.95 18.02
N LEU A 156 -3.15 -22.91 18.08
CA LEU A 156 -2.43 -22.52 19.30
C LEU A 156 -3.40 -22.11 20.41
N ARG A 157 -4.59 -21.59 20.06
CA ARG A 157 -5.69 -21.34 21.00
C ARG A 157 -6.29 -22.64 21.54
N ALA A 158 -6.50 -23.62 20.68
CA ALA A 158 -7.02 -24.94 21.06
C ALA A 158 -6.01 -25.79 21.87
N GLN A 159 -4.72 -25.41 21.85
CA GLN A 159 -3.64 -26.09 22.58
C GLN A 159 -2.92 -25.18 23.60
N GLN A 160 -3.65 -24.21 24.16
CA GLN A 160 -3.14 -23.29 25.19
C GLN A 160 -2.43 -24.00 26.35
N ASP A 161 -2.96 -25.15 26.80
CA ASP A 161 -2.34 -25.96 27.85
C ASP A 161 -0.94 -26.46 27.46
N LEU A 162 -0.72 -26.78 26.18
CA LEU A 162 0.57 -27.23 25.67
C LEU A 162 1.55 -26.05 25.50
N LEU A 163 1.09 -24.91 24.97
CA LEU A 163 1.91 -23.71 24.90
C LEU A 163 2.30 -23.20 26.29
N GLY A 164 1.38 -23.25 27.26
CA GLY A 164 1.63 -22.89 28.65
C GLY A 164 2.65 -23.77 29.35
N LEU A 165 2.88 -25.01 28.88
CA LEU A 165 3.95 -25.88 29.40
C LEU A 165 5.35 -25.44 28.99
N PHE A 166 5.51 -24.81 27.81
CA PHE A 166 6.81 -24.34 27.29
C PHE A 166 7.00 -22.82 27.47
N PHE A 167 5.91 -22.05 27.48
CA PHE A 167 5.86 -20.60 27.55
C PHE A 167 4.70 -20.12 28.47
N PRO A 168 4.78 -20.34 29.78
CA PRO A 168 3.67 -20.15 30.72
C PRO A 168 3.10 -18.72 30.82
N ASN A 169 3.75 -17.71 30.23
CA ASN A 169 3.40 -16.30 30.36
C ASN A 169 3.04 -15.61 29.03
N VAL A 170 2.88 -16.35 27.92
CA VAL A 170 2.53 -15.75 26.62
C VAL A 170 1.06 -15.32 26.63
N ARG A 171 0.85 -14.03 26.38
CA ARG A 171 -0.48 -13.41 26.29
C ARG A 171 -1.12 -13.75 24.94
N SER A 172 -2.00 -14.75 24.94
CA SER A 172 -2.68 -15.28 23.75
C SER A 172 -4.20 -15.08 23.72
N ARG A 173 -4.78 -14.52 24.80
CA ARG A 173 -6.21 -14.16 24.87
C ARG A 173 -6.34 -12.66 25.04
N ILE A 174 -6.57 -11.98 23.93
CA ILE A 174 -6.62 -10.52 23.88
C ILE A 174 -7.94 -10.14 23.23
N ARG A 175 -8.80 -9.41 23.94
CA ARG A 175 -9.93 -8.71 23.33
C ARG A 175 -9.47 -7.32 22.92
N PHE A 176 -9.77 -6.95 21.68
CA PHE A 176 -9.44 -5.65 21.13
C PHE A 176 -10.62 -4.72 21.32
N ARG A 177 -10.30 -3.46 21.64
CA ARG A 177 -11.22 -2.33 21.58
C ARG A 177 -10.51 -1.20 20.85
N THR A 178 -10.81 -1.02 19.57
CA THR A 178 -10.20 -0.02 18.70
C THR A 178 -11.19 1.11 18.44
N ASP A 179 -10.80 2.31 18.83
CA ASP A 179 -11.52 3.55 18.57
C ASP A 179 -10.87 4.28 17.39
N TYR A 180 -11.62 4.43 16.29
CA TYR A 180 -11.29 5.27 15.16
C TYR A 180 -11.88 6.65 15.37
N LEU A 181 -11.04 7.64 15.66
CA LEU A 181 -11.46 8.98 16.06
C LEU A 181 -11.07 10.03 15.03
N LEU A 182 -11.98 10.96 14.76
CA LEU A 182 -11.79 12.07 13.83
C LEU A 182 -12.36 13.36 14.41
N ARG A 183 -11.61 14.46 14.29
CA ARG A 183 -12.03 15.79 14.76
C ARG A 183 -12.15 16.78 13.61
N PRO A 184 -12.86 17.91 13.77
CA PRO A 184 -12.93 18.95 12.74
C PRO A 184 -11.55 19.46 12.34
N GLY A 185 -11.30 19.57 11.03
CA GLY A 185 -10.06 20.06 10.45
C GLY A 185 -8.89 19.08 10.47
N ASP A 186 -9.01 17.93 11.14
CA ASP A 186 -7.97 16.91 11.14
C ASP A 186 -7.88 16.23 9.77
N ARG A 187 -6.64 16.02 9.31
CA ARG A 187 -6.33 15.26 8.09
C ARG A 187 -5.76 13.89 8.42
N PHE A 188 -6.14 13.35 9.56
CA PHE A 188 -5.68 12.05 10.03
C PHE A 188 -6.76 11.42 10.89
N VAL A 189 -6.80 10.09 10.88
CA VAL A 189 -7.56 9.30 11.85
C VAL A 189 -6.64 9.04 13.04
N THR A 190 -7.12 9.35 14.25
CA THR A 190 -6.48 8.86 15.47
C THR A 190 -7.00 7.46 15.71
N VAL A 191 -6.08 6.51 15.73
CA VAL A 191 -6.44 5.12 15.93
C VAL A 191 -5.94 4.73 17.32
N ARG A 192 -6.87 4.50 18.24
CA ARG A 192 -6.55 4.13 19.63
C ARG A 192 -7.04 2.73 19.91
N THR A 193 -6.13 1.83 20.29
CA THR A 193 -6.50 0.45 20.61
C THR A 193 -6.22 0.18 22.07
N THR A 194 -7.23 -0.29 22.79
CA THR A 194 -7.09 -0.93 24.09
C THR A 194 -7.11 -2.45 23.91
N LEU A 195 -6.07 -3.11 24.39
CA LEU A 195 -5.93 -4.55 24.49
C LEU A 195 -6.37 -4.97 25.89
N LEU A 196 -7.44 -5.74 25.96
CA LEU A 196 -8.01 -6.29 27.19
C LEU A 196 -7.57 -7.75 27.30
N LEU A 197 -6.78 -8.06 28.32
CA LEU A 197 -6.32 -9.42 28.59
C LEU A 197 -7.43 -10.21 29.28
N ASP A 198 -7.88 -11.28 28.63
CA ASP A 198 -8.87 -12.23 29.14
C ASP A 198 -8.17 -13.51 29.63
N ASP A 199 -7.16 -13.34 30.49
CA ASP A 199 -6.39 -14.46 31.03
C ASP A 199 -7.22 -15.24 32.06
N THR A 200 -7.21 -16.57 31.96
CA THR A 200 -7.88 -17.43 32.94
C THR A 200 -7.11 -17.43 34.26
N PRO A 201 -7.75 -17.19 35.42
CA PRO A 201 -7.06 -17.22 36.71
C PRO A 201 -6.45 -18.59 37.00
N PRO A 202 -5.32 -18.66 37.72
CA PRO A 202 -4.71 -19.93 38.13
C PRO A 202 -5.68 -20.83 38.92
N PRO A 203 -5.49 -22.17 38.89
CA PRO A 203 -6.29 -23.08 39.70
C PRO A 203 -6.18 -22.74 41.20
N GLY A 204 -7.32 -22.63 41.88
CA GLY A 204 -7.39 -22.30 43.31
C GLY A 204 -7.79 -20.85 43.63
N CYS A 205 -8.00 -20.01 42.61
CA CYS A 205 -8.58 -18.68 42.80
C CYS A 205 -10.09 -18.76 43.12
N GLU A 206 -10.53 -17.97 44.11
CA GLU A 206 -11.96 -17.81 44.42
C GLU A 206 -12.66 -16.99 43.32
N PRO A 207 -13.88 -17.39 42.88
CA PRO A 207 -14.63 -16.62 41.88
C PRO A 207 -14.98 -15.22 42.39
N LEU A 208 -14.92 -14.22 41.52
CA LEU A 208 -15.40 -12.87 41.82
C LEU A 208 -16.91 -12.91 42.14
N ARG A 209 -17.31 -12.43 43.32
CA ARG A 209 -18.71 -12.36 43.74
C ARG A 209 -19.06 -10.97 44.25
N GLY A 210 -20.12 -10.37 43.71
CA GLY A 210 -20.65 -9.10 44.18
C GLY A 210 -19.75 -7.88 43.92
N CYS A 211 -18.80 -7.98 42.99
CA CYS A 211 -18.01 -6.84 42.53
C CYS A 211 -18.80 -6.02 41.50
N ASP A 212 -18.54 -4.71 41.44
CA ASP A 212 -19.00 -3.87 40.33
C ASP A 212 -18.31 -4.27 39.02
N ALA A 213 -18.96 -4.00 37.89
CA ALA A 213 -18.39 -4.30 36.56
C ALA A 213 -17.20 -3.38 36.26
N CYS A 214 -16.08 -3.97 35.83
CA CYS A 214 -14.87 -3.25 35.44
C CYS A 214 -14.71 -3.29 33.91
N PRO A 215 -14.93 -2.16 33.19
CA PRO A 215 -14.87 -2.12 31.72
C PRO A 215 -13.50 -2.49 31.15
N ASP A 216 -12.43 -2.27 31.90
CA ASP A 216 -11.04 -2.53 31.50
C ASP A 216 -10.45 -3.78 32.21
N GLY A 217 -11.33 -4.64 32.72
CA GLY A 217 -10.97 -5.87 33.42
C GLY A 217 -10.67 -5.67 34.91
N TYR A 218 -10.60 -6.78 35.64
CA TYR A 218 -10.27 -6.80 37.07
C TYR A 218 -8.76 -6.96 37.26
N ARG A 219 -8.20 -6.32 38.30
CA ARG A 219 -6.79 -6.51 38.67
C ARG A 219 -6.53 -7.92 39.15
N GLN A 220 -5.27 -8.36 39.02
CA GLN A 220 -4.78 -9.56 39.69
C GLN A 220 -3.90 -9.22 40.91
N ASP A 221 -3.92 -10.12 41.90
CA ASP A 221 -2.95 -10.13 42.99
C ASP A 221 -1.62 -10.79 42.57
N ALA A 222 -0.65 -10.85 43.49
CA ALA A 222 0.66 -11.45 43.23
C ALA A 222 0.61 -12.96 42.92
N GLY A 223 -0.52 -13.63 43.20
CA GLY A 223 -0.76 -15.03 42.88
C GLY A 223 -1.49 -15.24 41.55
N GLY A 224 -1.81 -14.16 40.82
CA GLY A 224 -2.55 -14.21 39.56
C GLY A 224 -4.08 -14.34 39.74
N CYS A 225 -4.61 -14.22 40.96
CA CYS A 225 -6.04 -14.29 41.20
C CYS A 225 -6.70 -12.92 41.00
N LEU A 226 -7.88 -12.89 40.38
CA LEU A 226 -8.64 -11.66 40.18
C LEU A 226 -9.16 -11.12 41.51
N VAL A 227 -9.13 -9.80 41.69
CA VAL A 227 -9.67 -9.10 42.87
C VAL A 227 -10.79 -8.13 42.47
N CYS A 228 -11.70 -7.80 43.40
CA CYS A 228 -12.75 -6.78 43.17
C CYS A 228 -12.17 -5.34 43.13
N ALA A 229 -11.22 -5.10 42.24
CA ALA A 229 -10.67 -3.78 41.92
C ALA A 229 -10.45 -3.72 40.41
N CYS A 230 -10.88 -2.63 39.78
CA CYS A 230 -10.72 -2.47 38.34
C CYS A 230 -9.25 -2.23 37.97
N SER A 231 -8.83 -2.82 36.85
CA SER A 231 -7.56 -2.50 36.23
C SER A 231 -7.61 -1.07 35.70
N GLU A 232 -6.49 -0.36 35.86
CA GLU A 232 -6.27 0.85 35.09
C GLU A 232 -5.83 0.48 33.67
N VAL A 233 -5.99 1.40 32.72
CA VAL A 233 -5.47 1.24 31.36
C VAL A 233 -4.05 1.76 31.33
N LEU A 234 -3.10 0.87 31.05
CA LEU A 234 -1.68 1.21 31.00
C LEU A 234 -1.22 1.48 29.57
N PRO A 235 -0.67 2.66 29.23
CA PRO A 235 -0.12 2.88 27.91
C PRO A 235 1.10 1.99 27.66
N LEU A 236 1.18 1.42 26.45
CA LEU A 236 2.39 0.81 25.92
C LEU A 236 3.40 1.88 25.54
N ASP A 237 4.69 1.51 25.55
CA ASP A 237 5.75 2.42 25.18
C ASP A 237 5.87 2.48 23.66
N ASN A 238 5.81 3.68 23.09
CA ASN A 238 6.09 3.87 21.67
C ASN A 238 7.50 3.38 21.34
N ALA A 239 7.65 2.73 20.18
CA ALA A 239 8.97 2.35 19.70
C ALA A 239 9.84 3.61 19.51
N THR A 240 11.07 3.56 20.02
CA THR A 240 12.12 4.61 19.85
C THR A 240 13.39 4.05 19.21
N ALA A 241 13.45 2.71 19.07
CA ALA A 241 14.54 1.93 18.49
C ALA A 241 13.95 0.60 17.95
N PRO A 242 14.72 -0.25 17.26
CA PRO A 242 14.24 -1.58 16.85
C PRO A 242 13.80 -2.44 18.05
N VAL A 243 12.56 -2.93 18.01
CA VAL A 243 11.96 -3.84 18.98
C VAL A 243 11.86 -5.24 18.36
N SER A 244 12.41 -6.24 19.05
CA SER A 244 12.29 -7.64 18.63
C SER A 244 10.85 -8.13 18.80
N VAL A 245 10.22 -8.60 17.72
CA VAL A 245 8.86 -9.14 17.72
C VAL A 245 8.79 -10.36 18.63
N PHE A 246 9.55 -11.41 18.31
CA PHE A 246 9.54 -12.64 19.11
C PHE A 246 10.18 -12.47 20.48
N GLY A 247 11.21 -11.61 20.61
CA GLY A 247 11.81 -11.31 21.92
C GLY A 247 10.84 -10.58 22.84
N GLY A 248 9.95 -9.74 22.30
CA GLY A 248 8.89 -9.09 23.07
C GLY A 248 7.73 -10.03 23.39
N ILE A 249 7.31 -10.88 22.45
CA ILE A 249 6.20 -11.83 22.66
C ILE A 249 6.59 -12.94 23.63
N LEU A 250 7.77 -13.54 23.47
CA LEU A 250 8.16 -14.76 24.19
C LEU A 250 9.00 -14.48 25.44
N GLY A 251 9.74 -13.37 25.49
CA GLY A 251 10.75 -13.13 26.52
C GLY A 251 12.00 -14.01 26.34
N ASP A 252 12.83 -14.12 27.38
CA ASP A 252 14.03 -14.96 27.37
C ASP A 252 13.68 -16.46 27.47
N PRO A 253 14.40 -17.35 26.76
CA PRO A 253 14.17 -18.80 26.86
C PRO A 253 14.51 -19.29 28.28
N PRO A 254 13.76 -20.27 28.83
CA PRO A 254 13.86 -20.67 30.24
C PRO A 254 15.12 -21.48 30.66
N ASP A 255 16.24 -21.45 29.91
CA ASP A 255 17.35 -22.38 30.15
C ASP A 255 18.37 -21.99 31.25
N ALA A 256 18.81 -23.03 31.96
CA ALA A 256 19.08 -23.08 33.40
C ALA A 256 20.45 -22.55 33.92
N ALA A 257 21.09 -21.57 33.29
CA ALA A 257 22.41 -21.09 33.72
C ALA A 257 22.57 -19.57 33.92
N GLN A 258 21.54 -18.76 33.66
CA GLN A 258 21.61 -17.31 33.87
C GLN A 258 21.07 -16.90 35.25
N GLN A 259 21.82 -16.02 35.92
CA GLN A 259 21.36 -15.27 37.09
C GLN A 259 20.16 -14.42 36.66
N ALA A 260 18.94 -14.80 37.05
CA ALA A 260 17.64 -14.16 36.79
C ALA A 260 17.37 -13.82 35.30
N ALA A 261 16.30 -14.39 34.72
CA ALA A 261 15.86 -14.06 33.37
C ALA A 261 15.74 -12.53 33.19
N SER A 262 16.35 -11.98 32.13
CA SER A 262 16.46 -10.53 31.91
C SER A 262 15.23 -9.94 31.20
N ARG A 263 14.39 -10.76 30.57
CA ARG A 263 13.14 -10.39 29.89
C ARG A 263 12.06 -11.46 30.07
N ARG A 264 10.83 -11.04 30.40
CA ARG A 264 9.61 -11.88 30.34
C ARG A 264 8.77 -11.55 29.11
N ALA A 265 7.87 -12.46 28.76
CA ALA A 265 6.83 -12.25 27.75
C ALA A 265 6.07 -10.94 28.01
N GLY A 266 5.85 -10.17 26.94
CA GLY A 266 5.24 -8.85 26.99
C GLY A 266 4.16 -8.69 25.94
N ILE A 267 3.95 -7.43 25.55
CA ILE A 267 3.04 -7.06 24.46
C ILE A 267 3.85 -6.34 23.40
N VAL A 268 3.70 -6.77 22.16
CA VAL A 268 4.15 -6.07 20.96
C VAL A 268 2.91 -5.77 20.13
N ALA A 269 2.71 -4.51 19.78
CA ALA A 269 1.49 -4.06 19.13
C ALA A 269 1.75 -3.06 17.99
N GLY A 270 0.80 -3.00 17.07
CA GLY A 270 0.82 -2.08 15.93
C GLY A 270 -0.28 -2.44 14.94
N ASP A 271 0.02 -2.41 13.66
CA ASP A 271 -0.97 -2.60 12.60
C ASP A 271 -0.37 -3.32 11.40
N PHE A 272 -1.18 -4.10 10.69
CA PHE A 272 -0.90 -4.44 9.30
C PHE A 272 -1.57 -3.40 8.43
N VAL A 273 -0.82 -2.87 7.46
CA VAL A 273 -1.28 -1.83 6.54
C VAL A 273 -0.96 -2.27 5.12
N PHE A 274 -2.00 -2.29 4.30
CA PHE A 274 -1.96 -2.49 2.86
C PHE A 274 -2.23 -1.13 2.24
N PHE A 275 -1.17 -0.42 1.87
CA PHE A 275 -1.32 0.89 1.23
C PHE A 275 -1.92 0.79 -0.17
N GLY A 276 -1.98 -0.40 -0.78
CA GLY A 276 -2.49 -0.64 -2.14
C GLY A 276 -1.43 -0.37 -3.21
N ASN A 277 -1.30 -1.26 -4.21
CA ASN A 277 -0.22 -1.18 -5.21
C ASN A 277 -0.43 -0.09 -6.30
N GLN A 278 -1.43 0.77 -6.11
CA GLN A 278 -1.61 2.02 -6.86
C GLN A 278 -0.91 3.22 -6.21
N ASN A 279 -0.26 3.00 -5.06
CA ASN A 279 0.55 3.97 -4.36
C ASN A 279 2.01 3.52 -4.35
N ASP A 280 2.90 4.50 -4.37
CA ASP A 280 4.34 4.28 -4.24
C ASP A 280 4.73 4.52 -2.78
N VAL A 281 5.32 3.52 -2.12
CA VAL A 281 5.59 3.55 -0.68
C VAL A 281 6.91 4.25 -0.42
N PHE A 282 6.90 5.22 0.49
CA PHE A 282 8.03 6.05 0.85
C PHE A 282 8.42 5.82 2.30
N ALA A 283 9.72 5.63 2.54
CA ALA A 283 10.32 5.74 3.86
C ALA A 283 11.54 6.66 3.84
N PRO A 284 11.74 7.54 4.85
CA PRO A 284 12.96 8.36 4.95
C PRO A 284 14.23 7.51 4.87
N GLY A 285 15.25 8.02 4.16
CA GLY A 285 16.50 7.33 3.88
C GLY A 285 16.41 6.42 2.66
N ALA A 286 15.44 5.49 2.65
CA ALA A 286 15.23 4.55 1.54
C ALA A 286 14.61 5.21 0.30
N GLY A 287 13.72 6.19 0.52
CA GLY A 287 12.88 6.76 -0.53
C GLY A 287 11.77 5.78 -0.94
N PHE A 288 11.54 5.69 -2.24
CA PHE A 288 10.57 4.78 -2.87
C PHE A 288 11.21 3.42 -3.25
N ASP A 289 12.08 2.88 -2.38
CA ASP A 289 12.84 1.65 -2.64
C ASP A 289 12.89 0.73 -1.42
N GLU A 290 11.71 0.21 -1.06
CA GLU A 290 11.54 -0.81 -0.03
C GLU A 290 12.31 -2.09 -0.35
N ASP A 291 12.36 -2.48 -1.64
CA ASP A 291 13.03 -3.70 -2.11
C ASP A 291 14.51 -3.71 -1.75
N THR A 292 15.25 -2.64 -2.06
CA THR A 292 16.68 -2.55 -1.70
C THR A 292 16.83 -2.55 -0.17
N ALA A 293 15.97 -1.83 0.55
CA ALA A 293 16.05 -1.76 2.02
C ALA A 293 15.90 -3.14 2.68
N VAL A 294 14.96 -3.96 2.19
CA VAL A 294 14.75 -5.34 2.65
C VAL A 294 15.89 -6.26 2.20
N GLN A 295 16.28 -6.17 0.93
CA GLN A 295 17.31 -7.04 0.36
C GLN A 295 18.68 -6.79 0.99
N ASP A 296 19.05 -5.53 1.25
CA ASP A 296 20.31 -5.17 1.90
C ASP A 296 20.33 -5.62 3.36
N ALA A 297 19.21 -5.49 4.07
CA ALA A 297 19.06 -6.05 5.41
C ALA A 297 19.27 -7.57 5.40
N TRP A 298 18.60 -8.28 4.49
CA TRP A 298 18.75 -9.73 4.33
C TRP A 298 20.19 -10.12 4.02
N ASN A 299 20.82 -9.45 3.05
CA ASN A 299 22.21 -9.70 2.65
C ASN A 299 23.22 -9.44 3.78
N ALA A 300 22.91 -8.52 4.69
CA ALA A 300 23.69 -8.25 5.90
C ALA A 300 23.45 -9.29 7.02
N GLY A 301 22.62 -10.31 6.79
CA GLY A 301 22.26 -11.34 7.79
C GLY A 301 21.29 -10.83 8.85
N ARG A 302 20.57 -9.73 8.60
CA ARG A 302 19.62 -9.14 9.54
C ARG A 302 18.29 -9.90 9.48
N ASN A 303 17.84 -10.40 10.61
CA ASN A 303 16.47 -10.90 10.78
C ASN A 303 15.55 -9.72 11.12
N SER A 304 14.66 -9.35 10.19
CA SER A 304 13.75 -8.21 10.34
C SER A 304 12.71 -8.38 11.46
N PHE A 305 12.41 -9.60 11.90
CA PHE A 305 11.55 -9.82 13.08
C PHE A 305 12.30 -9.66 14.41
N GLN A 306 13.63 -9.82 14.42
CA GLN A 306 14.45 -9.60 15.62
C GLN A 306 14.97 -8.16 15.72
N ALA A 307 15.32 -7.56 14.58
CA ALA A 307 15.77 -6.19 14.48
C ALA A 307 15.07 -5.53 13.28
N PRO A 308 13.81 -5.08 13.43
CA PRO A 308 13.03 -4.48 12.33
C PRO A 308 13.68 -3.26 11.70
N LEU A 309 13.40 -3.00 10.41
CA LEU A 309 13.67 -1.69 9.81
C LEU A 309 12.96 -0.60 10.63
N THR A 310 13.51 0.60 10.68
CA THR A 310 13.01 1.65 11.59
C THR A 310 12.99 2.99 10.88
N PHE A 311 11.84 3.64 10.92
CA PHE A 311 11.61 4.90 10.21
C PHE A 311 10.80 5.87 11.08
N ASP A 312 10.97 7.17 10.85
CA ASP A 312 10.19 8.21 11.56
C ASP A 312 8.69 8.14 11.20
N PHE A 313 8.41 7.74 9.96
CA PHE A 313 7.10 7.48 9.38
C PHE A 313 7.27 6.59 8.14
N VAL A 314 6.19 5.98 7.69
CA VAL A 314 6.08 5.41 6.34
C VAL A 314 4.87 6.05 5.68
N ALA A 315 4.99 6.44 4.43
CA ALA A 315 3.93 7.07 3.67
C ALA A 315 3.75 6.37 2.32
N ALA A 316 2.64 6.61 1.65
CA ALA A 316 2.39 6.11 0.31
C ALA A 316 1.72 7.19 -0.53
N ALA A 317 2.15 7.37 -1.78
CA ALA A 317 1.66 8.43 -2.64
C ALA A 317 1.00 7.86 -3.91
N GLY A 318 -0.27 8.22 -4.12
CA GLY A 318 -1.06 7.88 -5.32
C GLY A 318 -1.29 9.07 -6.24
N GLY A 319 -0.66 10.22 -6.01
CA GLY A 319 -0.76 11.43 -6.83
C GLY A 319 -2.04 12.26 -6.60
N ASP A 320 -3.20 11.63 -6.39
CA ASP A 320 -4.45 12.34 -6.06
C ASP A 320 -4.77 12.39 -4.56
N VAL A 321 -4.17 11.46 -3.83
CA VAL A 321 -4.26 11.22 -2.39
C VAL A 321 -2.97 10.52 -1.95
N SER A 322 -2.57 10.76 -0.72
CA SER A 322 -1.42 10.10 -0.10
C SER A 322 -1.77 9.73 1.34
N TYR A 323 -1.10 8.72 1.86
CA TYR A 323 -1.36 8.12 3.16
C TYR A 323 -0.09 8.13 4.01
N GLY A 324 -0.22 8.25 5.32
CA GLY A 324 0.93 8.23 6.23
C GLY A 324 0.65 7.49 7.51
N TYR A 325 1.51 6.54 7.87
CA TYR A 325 1.48 5.83 9.14
C TYR A 325 2.62 6.32 10.04
N PHE A 326 2.27 6.79 11.24
CA PHE A 326 3.24 7.23 12.23
C PHE A 326 2.67 7.25 13.65
N THR A 327 3.57 7.40 14.63
CA THR A 327 3.24 7.56 16.05
C THR A 327 3.59 8.96 16.57
N LYS A 328 3.06 9.31 17.74
CA LYS A 328 3.46 10.51 18.48
C LYS A 328 3.97 10.10 19.85
N ALA A 329 5.18 10.52 20.18
CA ALA A 329 5.75 10.33 21.50
C ALA A 329 4.91 11.04 22.58
N GLN A 330 4.82 10.44 23.76
CA GLN A 330 4.25 11.08 24.93
C GLN A 330 5.05 12.33 25.32
N GLU A 331 4.40 13.29 25.99
CA GLU A 331 5.05 14.53 26.41
C GLU A 331 6.26 14.24 27.31
N GLY A 332 7.44 14.75 26.94
CA GLY A 332 8.70 14.50 27.66
C GLY A 332 9.42 13.19 27.30
N ALA A 333 8.82 12.32 26.47
CA ALA A 333 9.48 11.11 25.98
C ALA A 333 10.38 11.39 24.76
N ALA A 334 11.26 10.43 24.44
CA ALA A 334 12.08 10.50 23.23
C ALA A 334 11.21 10.43 21.95
N PRO A 335 11.67 10.99 20.82
CA PRO A 335 10.94 10.90 19.56
C PRO A 335 10.61 9.46 19.18
N SER A 336 9.36 9.22 18.80
CA SER A 336 8.89 7.90 18.43
C SER A 336 9.17 7.59 16.97
N VAL A 337 9.39 6.32 16.68
CA VAL A 337 9.59 5.74 15.35
C VAL A 337 8.56 4.64 15.12
N VAL A 338 8.51 4.12 13.91
CA VAL A 338 7.78 2.90 13.56
C VAL A 338 8.76 1.81 13.16
N ASN A 339 8.57 0.61 13.68
CA ASN A 339 9.36 -0.56 13.32
C ASN A 339 8.63 -1.35 12.25
N VAL A 340 9.35 -1.79 11.22
CA VAL A 340 8.80 -2.44 10.03
C VAL A 340 9.48 -3.80 9.84
N PRO A 341 8.96 -4.87 10.49
CA PRO A 341 9.50 -6.22 10.33
C PRO A 341 9.20 -6.84 8.96
N LEU A 342 8.14 -6.40 8.30
CA LEU A 342 7.76 -6.80 6.95
C LEU A 342 7.49 -5.53 6.15
N PHE A 343 8.21 -5.33 5.05
CA PHE A 343 8.13 -4.13 4.23
C PHE A 343 7.98 -4.52 2.75
N ALA A 344 6.78 -4.38 2.21
CA ALA A 344 6.49 -4.61 0.79
C ALA A 344 5.41 -3.62 0.34
N SER A 345 5.36 -3.34 -0.97
CA SER A 345 4.38 -2.41 -1.56
C SER A 345 2.93 -2.81 -1.28
N ALA A 346 2.65 -4.11 -1.31
CA ALA A 346 1.32 -4.66 -1.06
C ALA A 346 1.00 -4.78 0.43
N ALA A 347 1.97 -5.17 1.27
CA ALA A 347 1.75 -5.45 2.69
C ALA A 347 2.89 -4.89 3.54
N THR A 348 2.57 -4.11 4.57
CA THR A 348 3.56 -3.61 5.53
C THR A 348 3.07 -3.87 6.95
N ALA A 349 3.88 -4.58 7.74
CA ALA A 349 3.61 -4.79 9.15
C ALA A 349 4.31 -3.70 9.96
N PHE A 350 3.60 -3.07 10.89
CA PHE A 350 4.13 -2.08 11.80
C PHE A 350 4.11 -2.59 13.23
N VAL A 351 5.24 -2.45 13.91
CA VAL A 351 5.34 -2.48 15.37
C VAL A 351 5.55 -1.04 15.83
N SER A 352 4.56 -0.50 16.52
CA SER A 352 4.52 0.92 16.88
C SER A 352 4.60 1.15 18.39
N ALA A 353 4.22 0.15 19.17
CA ALA A 353 4.33 0.17 20.62
C ALA A 353 4.66 -1.22 21.18
N SER A 354 5.33 -1.25 22.31
CA SER A 354 5.61 -2.48 23.03
C SER A 354 5.75 -2.23 24.51
N ARG A 355 5.67 -3.29 25.30
CA ARG A 355 6.09 -3.26 26.70
C ARG A 355 6.69 -4.61 27.06
N SER A 356 7.95 -4.60 27.46
CA SER A 356 8.59 -5.74 28.12
C SER A 356 8.20 -5.69 29.59
N CYS A 357 7.60 -6.76 30.09
CA CYS A 357 7.04 -6.78 31.44
C CYS A 357 8.06 -7.11 32.54
N LEU A 358 9.33 -6.70 32.38
CA LEU A 358 10.38 -6.79 33.41
C LEU A 358 11.71 -6.11 33.00
N PHE A 359 12.25 -5.27 33.90
CA PHE A 359 13.68 -4.88 34.02
C PHE A 359 14.05 -4.41 35.46
N SER A 360 13.08 -4.27 36.39
CA SER A 360 13.23 -3.87 37.80
C SER A 360 11.98 -4.28 38.59
N GLU A 361 12.12 -4.78 39.84
CA GLU A 361 10.99 -5.15 40.73
C GLU A 361 9.97 -4.01 40.96
N GLU A 362 10.31 -2.76 40.63
CA GLU A 362 9.44 -1.58 40.72
C GLU A 362 8.36 -1.51 39.61
N ASP A 363 8.58 -2.11 38.44
CA ASP A 363 7.66 -2.06 37.28
C ASP A 363 6.82 -3.35 37.10
N ASP A 364 7.21 -4.45 37.73
CA ASP A 364 6.59 -5.78 37.61
C ASP A 364 5.16 -5.79 38.15
N ALA A 365 4.94 -5.04 39.24
CA ALA A 365 3.62 -4.86 39.83
C ALA A 365 2.62 -4.20 38.87
N ALA A 366 3.08 -3.46 37.85
CA ALA A 366 2.21 -2.86 36.85
C ALA A 366 1.86 -3.87 35.74
N CYS A 367 2.82 -4.57 35.15
CA CYS A 367 2.52 -5.48 34.05
C CYS A 367 1.69 -6.71 34.47
N ASP A 368 1.96 -7.29 35.64
CA ASP A 368 1.25 -8.46 36.14
C ASP A 368 -0.11 -8.09 36.74
N ALA A 369 -0.32 -6.87 37.24
CA ALA A 369 -1.61 -6.45 37.82
C ALA A 369 -2.58 -5.82 36.81
N HIS A 370 -2.09 -5.23 35.70
CA HIS A 370 -2.95 -4.57 34.72
C HIS A 370 -3.46 -5.56 33.67
N ARG A 371 -4.74 -5.47 33.35
CA ARG A 371 -5.42 -6.27 32.31
C ARG A 371 -5.82 -5.46 31.09
N ALA A 372 -5.53 -4.15 31.08
CA ALA A 372 -5.78 -3.31 29.93
C ALA A 372 -4.52 -2.53 29.53
N PHE A 373 -4.17 -2.59 28.25
CA PHE A 373 -3.04 -1.88 27.67
C PHE A 373 -3.49 -1.03 26.50
N SER A 374 -3.01 0.20 26.37
CA SER A 374 -3.41 1.07 25.25
C SER A 374 -2.23 1.53 24.41
N TYR A 375 -2.47 1.74 23.13
CA TYR A 375 -1.53 2.40 22.23
C TYR A 375 -2.28 3.24 21.18
N GLU A 376 -1.62 4.27 20.70
CA GLU A 376 -2.18 5.23 19.75
C GLU A 376 -1.23 5.43 18.56
N ARG A 377 -1.82 5.46 17.36
CA ARG A 377 -1.14 5.73 16.10
C ARG A 377 -2.03 6.61 15.22
N TYR A 378 -1.47 7.11 14.13
CA TYR A 378 -2.15 8.04 13.25
C TYR A 378 -2.02 7.59 11.80
N LEU A 379 -3.16 7.58 11.11
CA LEU A 379 -3.25 7.42 9.67
C LEU A 379 -3.55 8.79 9.05
N ALA A 380 -2.53 9.47 8.52
CA ALA A 380 -2.68 10.75 7.83
C ALA A 380 -3.11 10.57 6.38
N VAL A 381 -3.85 11.57 5.88
CA VAL A 381 -4.32 11.68 4.49
C VAL A 381 -3.85 13.00 3.91
N GLY A 382 -2.88 12.92 3.01
CA GLY A 382 -2.29 14.05 2.31
C GLY A 382 -3.04 14.44 1.03
N ASP A 383 -2.41 15.28 0.22
CA ASP A 383 -2.94 15.83 -1.02
C ASP A 383 -2.51 15.05 -2.27
N GLY A 384 -1.71 13.99 -2.13
CA GLY A 384 -1.15 13.24 -3.26
C GLY A 384 0.34 12.97 -3.17
N ASP A 385 1.06 13.78 -2.39
CA ASP A 385 2.51 13.72 -2.21
C ASP A 385 2.93 13.35 -0.77
N ILE A 386 4.23 13.16 -0.57
CA ILE A 386 4.78 12.83 0.75
C ILE A 386 4.82 14.07 1.65
N ALA A 387 5.05 15.25 1.08
CA ALA A 387 5.18 16.49 1.84
C ALA A 387 3.90 16.83 2.61
N SER A 388 2.72 16.70 2.00
CA SER A 388 1.44 16.92 2.67
C SER A 388 1.18 15.97 3.85
N VAL A 389 1.67 14.73 3.78
CA VAL A 389 1.64 13.78 4.90
C VAL A 389 2.59 14.23 6.01
N THR A 390 3.83 14.60 5.67
CA THR A 390 4.80 15.08 6.66
C THR A 390 4.37 16.38 7.33
N ASP A 391 3.66 17.26 6.63
CA ASP A 391 3.09 18.49 7.19
C ASP A 391 2.07 18.19 8.30
N VAL A 392 1.21 17.18 8.08
CA VAL A 392 0.27 16.68 9.11
C VAL A 392 1.04 16.13 10.30
N MET A 393 2.03 15.26 10.04
CA MET A 393 2.86 14.67 11.09
C MET A 393 3.60 15.73 11.92
N HIS A 394 4.28 16.68 11.28
CA HIS A 394 5.03 17.74 11.96
C HIS A 394 4.13 18.62 12.81
N ARG A 395 2.94 18.98 12.30
CA ARG A 395 1.94 19.72 13.06
C ARG A 395 1.48 18.94 14.29
N LEU A 396 1.18 17.65 14.13
CA LEU A 396 0.69 16.79 15.20
C LEU A 396 1.76 16.54 16.28
N ARG A 397 3.02 16.36 15.87
CA ARG A 397 4.20 16.20 16.75
C ARG A 397 4.71 17.53 17.33
N GLY A 398 4.19 18.67 16.89
CA GLY A 398 4.69 19.99 17.32
C GLY A 398 6.12 20.29 16.84
N THR A 399 6.57 19.64 15.76
CA THR A 399 7.90 19.87 15.19
C THR A 399 7.95 21.25 14.55
N ALA A 400 8.91 22.08 14.97
CA ALA A 400 9.14 23.37 14.31
C ALA A 400 9.63 23.15 12.88
N THR A 401 9.07 23.88 11.91
CA THR A 401 9.41 23.76 10.48
C THR A 401 9.71 25.13 9.87
N GLY A 402 10.51 25.13 8.79
CA GLY A 402 10.56 26.18 7.79
C GLY A 402 9.83 25.72 6.52
N THR A 403 9.56 26.63 5.59
CA THR A 403 8.91 26.33 4.31
C THR A 403 9.91 26.48 3.17
N VAL A 404 9.96 25.49 2.29
CA VAL A 404 10.58 25.63 0.97
C VAL A 404 9.49 25.63 -0.10
N GLY A 405 9.65 26.46 -1.13
CA GLY A 405 8.73 26.48 -2.26
C GLY A 405 9.24 27.28 -3.44
N GLY A 406 8.42 27.38 -4.48
CA GLY A 406 8.73 28.11 -5.70
C GLY A 406 8.11 27.41 -6.90
N HIS A 407 8.75 27.48 -8.06
CA HIS A 407 8.27 26.82 -9.28
C HIS A 407 9.36 25.95 -9.90
N VAL A 408 9.01 24.75 -10.34
CA VAL A 408 9.84 23.95 -11.24
C VAL A 408 9.65 24.49 -12.65
N LEU A 409 10.74 24.79 -13.35
CA LEU A 409 10.69 25.50 -14.62
C LEU A 409 11.47 24.76 -15.70
N TRP A 410 10.98 24.76 -16.93
CA TRP A 410 11.73 24.28 -18.09
C TRP A 410 12.89 25.24 -18.42
N GLU A 411 14.10 24.71 -18.66
CA GLU A 411 15.27 25.54 -19.01
C GLU A 411 15.06 26.32 -20.30
N SER A 412 14.41 25.71 -21.30
CA SER A 412 14.29 26.28 -22.63
C SER A 412 13.22 27.38 -22.75
N THR A 413 12.14 27.28 -21.98
CA THR A 413 10.99 28.21 -22.09
C THR A 413 10.82 29.08 -20.86
N LEU A 414 11.40 28.70 -19.72
CA LEU A 414 11.17 29.29 -18.39
C LEU A 414 9.71 29.22 -17.91
N GLU A 415 8.87 28.44 -18.59
CA GLU A 415 7.50 28.14 -18.17
C GLU A 415 7.49 27.08 -17.06
N GLY A 416 6.40 27.05 -16.31
CA GLY A 416 6.07 26.00 -15.34
C GLY A 416 6.21 24.60 -15.92
N ALA A 417 6.84 23.71 -15.17
CA ALA A 417 6.84 22.28 -15.48
C ALA A 417 5.72 21.60 -14.69
N PRO A 418 4.56 21.35 -15.32
CA PRO A 418 3.38 20.89 -14.61
C PRO A 418 3.59 19.49 -14.03
N ASN A 419 3.03 19.25 -12.85
CA ASN A 419 3.05 17.98 -12.11
C ASN A 419 4.47 17.43 -11.90
N ALA A 420 5.49 18.30 -11.88
CA ALA A 420 6.85 17.91 -11.55
C ALA A 420 6.96 17.48 -10.08
N ARG A 421 7.97 16.69 -9.74
CA ARG A 421 8.25 16.27 -8.36
C ARG A 421 9.60 16.81 -7.90
N VAL A 422 9.63 17.42 -6.72
CA VAL A 422 10.83 17.92 -6.07
C VAL A 422 11.21 16.98 -4.93
N PHE A 423 12.33 16.30 -5.12
CA PHE A 423 12.90 15.38 -4.14
C PHE A 423 13.84 16.14 -3.20
N VAL A 424 13.65 15.94 -1.90
CA VAL A 424 14.42 16.59 -0.84
C VAL A 424 15.43 15.58 -0.29
N PHE A 425 16.71 15.86 -0.46
CA PHE A 425 17.79 15.07 0.13
C PHE A 425 18.39 15.78 1.35
N ALA A 426 18.86 14.99 2.32
CA ALA A 426 19.82 15.46 3.29
C ALA A 426 21.08 15.96 2.57
N ASP A 427 21.71 17.03 3.09
CA ASP A 427 22.98 17.54 2.60
C ASP A 427 24.14 16.80 3.30
N PRO A 428 24.83 15.86 2.64
CA PRO A 428 25.87 15.05 3.29
C PRO A 428 27.16 15.82 3.55
N ASP A 429 27.39 16.92 2.80
CA ASP A 429 28.54 17.80 2.98
C ASP A 429 28.19 19.23 2.53
N PRO A 430 27.85 20.13 3.48
CA PRO A 430 27.52 21.52 3.17
C PRO A 430 28.63 22.31 2.46
N SER A 431 29.87 21.82 2.45
CA SER A 431 31.01 22.47 1.80
C SER A 431 31.21 22.06 0.34
N ARG A 432 30.65 20.92 -0.09
CA ARG A 432 30.84 20.35 -1.42
C ARG A 432 29.63 20.61 -2.33
N PRO A 433 29.78 21.18 -3.53
CA PRO A 433 28.71 21.18 -4.53
C PRO A 433 28.60 19.80 -5.20
N PHE A 434 27.39 19.41 -5.60
CA PHE A 434 27.14 18.16 -6.33
C PHE A 434 26.76 18.46 -7.78
N GLY A 435 27.45 17.84 -8.73
CA GLY A 435 27.23 18.07 -10.17
C GLY A 435 26.07 17.26 -10.75
N SER A 436 25.62 16.20 -10.06
CA SER A 436 24.52 15.35 -10.50
C SER A 436 23.79 14.69 -9.32
N LEU A 437 22.59 14.18 -9.59
CA LEU A 437 21.84 13.34 -8.64
C LEU A 437 22.63 12.09 -8.23
N ASP A 438 23.30 11.43 -9.17
CA ASP A 438 24.04 10.18 -8.90
C ASP A 438 25.22 10.44 -7.95
N GLU A 439 25.90 11.59 -8.08
CA GLU A 439 26.96 12.02 -7.17
C GLU A 439 26.43 12.33 -5.75
N LEU A 440 25.28 13.00 -5.66
CA LEU A 440 24.61 13.30 -4.39
C LEU A 440 24.17 12.01 -3.67
N ALA A 441 23.54 11.08 -4.39
CA ALA A 441 23.11 9.80 -3.83
C ALA A 441 24.30 8.96 -3.36
N ALA A 442 25.41 8.94 -4.12
CA ALA A 442 26.62 8.26 -3.70
C ALA A 442 27.24 8.88 -2.43
N ALA A 443 27.28 10.22 -2.34
CA ALA A 443 27.79 10.92 -1.16
C ALA A 443 26.93 10.67 0.08
N ASN A 444 25.59 10.62 -0.07
CA ASN A 444 24.71 10.23 1.03
C ASN A 444 24.93 8.78 1.46
N ARG A 445 25.09 7.83 0.52
CA ARG A 445 25.38 6.42 0.88
C ARG A 445 26.66 6.28 1.67
N GLU A 446 27.70 7.04 1.31
CA GLU A 446 28.96 7.07 2.04
C GLU A 446 28.80 7.70 3.44
N ALA A 447 28.09 8.81 3.55
CA ALA A 447 27.96 9.56 4.80
C ALA A 447 26.93 8.96 5.78
N ARG A 448 25.89 8.31 5.28
CA ARG A 448 24.68 7.93 6.03
C ARG A 448 24.33 6.45 5.94
N GLY A 449 24.83 5.74 4.93
CA GLY A 449 24.44 4.36 4.62
C GLY A 449 23.15 4.24 3.81
N ASP A 450 22.55 5.35 3.38
CA ASP A 450 21.30 5.40 2.60
C ASP A 450 21.37 6.45 1.48
N VAL A 451 20.35 6.58 0.63
CA VAL A 451 20.38 7.57 -0.48
C VAL A 451 20.15 9.00 0.01
N GLY A 452 19.82 9.21 1.28
CA GLY A 452 19.61 10.50 1.91
C GLY A 452 18.29 11.17 1.56
N LEU A 453 17.32 10.45 0.97
CA LEU A 453 16.04 11.05 0.61
C LEU A 453 15.17 11.23 1.87
N VAL A 454 14.74 12.46 2.15
CA VAL A 454 13.99 12.79 3.38
C VAL A 454 12.53 13.14 3.13
N ASN A 455 12.21 13.65 1.93
CA ASN A 455 10.86 14.03 1.55
C ASN A 455 10.70 14.08 0.02
N ALA A 456 9.46 14.11 -0.46
CA ALA A 456 9.11 14.35 -1.86
C ALA A 456 7.88 15.29 -1.93
N ILE A 457 8.03 16.38 -2.67
CA ILE A 457 7.03 17.44 -2.81
C ILE A 457 6.55 17.42 -4.26
N ASP A 458 5.25 17.26 -4.50
CA ASP A 458 4.72 17.39 -5.85
C ASP A 458 4.44 18.86 -6.16
N ALA A 459 4.71 19.25 -7.40
CA ALA A 459 4.26 20.52 -7.94
C ALA A 459 2.80 20.39 -8.38
N ASP A 460 2.05 21.49 -8.33
CA ASP A 460 0.62 21.53 -8.65
C ASP A 460 -0.20 20.55 -7.78
N VAL A 461 0.21 20.37 -6.53
CA VAL A 461 -0.25 19.27 -5.66
C VAL A 461 -1.77 19.25 -5.48
N GLY A 462 -2.35 18.07 -5.63
CA GLY A 462 -3.76 17.82 -5.34
C GLY A 462 -4.72 18.31 -6.44
N LEU A 463 -5.48 19.36 -6.14
CA LEU A 463 -6.54 19.85 -7.05
C LEU A 463 -6.25 21.28 -7.53
N ASP A 464 -4.96 21.60 -7.72
CA ASP A 464 -4.55 22.91 -8.19
C ASP A 464 -5.25 23.26 -9.52
N PRO A 465 -6.00 24.37 -9.59
CA PRO A 465 -6.60 24.81 -10.85
C PRO A 465 -5.58 25.36 -11.86
N SER A 466 -4.35 25.66 -11.44
CA SER A 466 -3.25 26.21 -12.25
C SER A 466 -2.09 25.22 -12.26
N GLU A 467 -1.91 24.49 -13.35
CA GLU A 467 -0.72 23.64 -13.52
C GLU A 467 0.47 24.50 -14.00
N ASP A 468 1.10 25.23 -13.09
CA ASP A 468 2.24 26.14 -13.35
C ASP A 468 3.56 25.71 -12.70
N GLY A 469 3.60 24.48 -12.17
CA GLY A 469 4.77 23.86 -11.58
C GLY A 469 5.12 24.44 -10.21
N ASP A 470 4.20 25.12 -9.52
CA ASP A 470 4.44 25.61 -8.18
C ASP A 470 4.50 24.46 -7.17
N PHE A 471 5.37 24.58 -6.18
CA PHE A 471 5.49 23.58 -5.13
C PHE A 471 5.76 24.24 -3.79
N ARG A 472 5.37 23.55 -2.72
CA ARG A 472 5.60 23.99 -1.35
C ARG A 472 5.62 22.81 -0.40
N GLY A 473 6.58 22.78 0.52
CA GLY A 473 6.63 21.79 1.61
C GLY A 473 7.22 22.37 2.89
N ALA A 474 6.78 21.89 4.04
CA ALA A 474 7.40 22.22 5.32
C ALA A 474 8.47 21.18 5.67
N LEU A 475 9.63 21.65 6.11
CA LEU A 475 10.74 20.81 6.52
C LEU A 475 11.28 21.27 7.89
N PRO A 476 11.77 20.36 8.74
CA PRO A 476 12.49 20.76 9.94
C PRO A 476 13.72 21.64 9.59
N PRO A 477 14.18 22.50 10.51
CA PRO A 477 15.40 23.27 10.31
C PRO A 477 16.59 22.38 9.96
N GLY A 478 17.34 22.73 8.92
CA GLY A 478 18.42 21.89 8.40
C GLY A 478 18.99 22.38 7.07
N SER A 479 20.02 21.67 6.58
CA SER A 479 20.57 21.84 5.23
C SER A 479 20.11 20.67 4.36
N TYR A 480 19.61 21.00 3.18
CA TYR A 480 19.02 20.06 2.22
C TYR A 480 19.53 20.33 0.81
N VAL A 481 19.41 19.32 -0.05
CA VAL A 481 19.67 19.43 -1.49
C VAL A 481 18.42 18.98 -2.23
N LEU A 482 17.88 19.84 -3.09
CA LEU A 482 16.68 19.58 -3.87
C LEU A 482 17.01 19.14 -5.29
N VAL A 483 16.29 18.17 -5.80
CA VAL A 483 16.36 17.73 -7.20
C VAL A 483 14.93 17.63 -7.74
N ALA A 484 14.62 18.38 -8.79
CA ALA A 484 13.33 18.28 -9.46
C ALA A 484 13.35 17.27 -10.60
N ARG A 485 12.20 16.66 -10.87
CA ARG A 485 11.97 15.71 -11.95
C ARG A 485 10.61 16.00 -12.59
N ASN A 486 10.47 15.92 -13.91
CA ASN A 486 9.15 16.07 -14.52
C ASN A 486 8.24 14.85 -14.22
N ALA A 487 6.93 15.02 -14.39
CA ALA A 487 5.92 13.98 -14.17
C ALA A 487 6.23 12.65 -14.89
N ALA A 488 6.67 12.72 -16.15
CA ALA A 488 7.00 11.54 -16.96
C ALA A 488 8.34 10.87 -16.55
N GLY A 489 9.12 11.51 -15.66
CA GLY A 489 10.39 10.99 -15.21
C GLY A 489 11.50 10.98 -16.27
N THR A 490 11.39 11.81 -17.30
CA THR A 490 12.30 11.93 -18.46
C THR A 490 13.22 13.15 -18.41
N ALA A 491 13.12 13.99 -17.38
CA ALA A 491 13.99 15.13 -17.15
C ALA A 491 14.28 15.27 -15.65
N THR A 492 15.52 15.61 -15.29
CA THR A 492 15.96 15.79 -13.91
C THR A 492 16.83 17.03 -13.81
N SER A 493 16.60 17.86 -12.79
CA SER A 493 17.35 19.11 -12.60
C SER A 493 18.74 18.85 -12.05
N ALA A 494 19.61 19.87 -12.12
CA ALA A 494 20.79 19.92 -11.28
C ALA A 494 20.40 19.99 -9.78
N PRO A 495 21.24 19.48 -8.86
CA PRO A 495 21.01 19.63 -7.42
C PRO A 495 21.04 21.09 -6.96
N VAL A 496 20.07 21.50 -6.12
CA VAL A 496 19.93 22.86 -5.58
C VAL A 496 20.00 22.82 -4.06
N ARG A 497 21.05 23.40 -3.46
CA ARG A 497 21.20 23.48 -2.00
C ARG A 497 20.25 24.51 -1.38
N VAL A 498 19.65 24.15 -0.24
CA VAL A 498 18.78 24.99 0.57
C VAL A 498 19.13 24.83 2.06
N SER A 499 19.16 25.92 2.82
CA SER A 499 19.26 25.90 4.28
C SER A 499 17.99 26.52 4.84
N LEU A 500 17.37 25.88 5.83
CA LEU A 500 16.11 26.33 6.44
C LEU A 500 16.26 26.52 7.95
N ARG A 501 15.68 27.61 8.45
CA ARG A 501 15.41 27.85 9.88
C ARG A 501 13.92 27.73 10.18
N ALA A 502 13.58 27.57 11.46
CA ALA A 502 12.19 27.52 11.90
C ALA A 502 11.47 28.84 11.56
N GLY A 503 10.30 28.75 10.92
CA GLY A 503 9.51 29.89 10.45
C GLY A 503 10.08 30.63 9.23
N GLU A 504 11.22 30.19 8.68
CA GLU A 504 11.79 30.78 7.46
C GLU A 504 11.05 30.28 6.21
N HIS A 505 10.99 31.13 5.18
CA HIS A 505 10.52 30.77 3.85
C HIS A 505 11.66 30.93 2.86
N VAL A 506 12.04 29.84 2.16
CA VAL A 506 13.06 29.86 1.11
C VAL A 506 12.42 29.56 -0.23
N ALA A 507 12.62 30.46 -1.20
CA ALA A 507 12.14 30.30 -2.55
C ALA A 507 13.25 29.77 -3.48
N VAL A 508 12.97 28.72 -4.25
CA VAL A 508 13.89 28.14 -5.24
C VAL A 508 13.17 27.80 -6.54
N SER A 509 13.90 27.77 -7.65
CA SER A 509 13.34 27.42 -8.96
C SER A 509 14.23 26.42 -9.70
N PRO A 510 14.15 25.11 -9.35
CA PRO A 510 14.86 24.06 -10.06
C PRO A 510 14.55 24.10 -11.56
N ARG A 511 15.57 23.81 -12.37
CA ARG A 511 15.49 23.91 -13.83
C ARG A 511 15.58 22.54 -14.48
N LEU A 512 14.60 22.20 -15.31
CA LEU A 512 14.54 20.92 -16.02
C LEU A 512 15.05 21.07 -17.46
N PRO A 513 15.99 20.21 -17.89
CA PRO A 513 16.38 20.14 -19.30
C PRO A 513 15.23 19.55 -20.14
N ALA A 514 15.15 19.92 -21.42
CA ALA A 514 14.16 19.33 -22.32
C ALA A 514 14.44 17.83 -22.58
N PRO A 515 13.43 16.93 -22.50
CA PRO A 515 13.62 15.52 -22.82
C PRO A 515 13.96 15.32 -24.31
N ALA A 516 14.55 14.16 -24.62
CA ALA A 516 14.67 13.71 -25.99
C ALA A 516 13.40 12.97 -26.43
N ARG A 517 13.15 12.91 -27.74
CA ARG A 517 11.99 12.20 -28.32
C ARG A 517 12.43 11.12 -29.28
N VAL A 518 11.73 9.99 -29.29
CA VAL A 518 11.90 8.92 -30.27
C VAL A 518 10.56 8.70 -30.97
N ARG A 519 10.50 9.07 -32.25
CA ARG A 519 9.36 8.78 -33.13
C ARG A 519 9.60 7.45 -33.78
N TYR A 520 8.65 6.54 -33.68
CA TYR A 520 8.85 5.16 -34.13
C TYR A 520 7.74 4.68 -35.05
N ARG A 521 8.12 3.79 -35.96
CA ARG A 521 7.25 2.96 -36.76
C ARG A 521 7.81 1.53 -36.75
N VAL A 522 6.94 0.57 -36.46
CA VAL A 522 7.24 -0.86 -36.39
C VAL A 522 6.29 -1.60 -37.32
N ALA A 523 6.85 -2.40 -38.22
CA ALA A 523 6.08 -3.18 -39.20
C ALA A 523 6.59 -4.62 -39.28
N ASP A 524 5.76 -5.52 -39.82
CA ASP A 524 6.16 -6.87 -40.19
C ASP A 524 6.91 -6.92 -41.54
N GLY A 525 7.29 -8.13 -41.98
CA GLY A 525 7.96 -8.36 -43.25
C GLY A 525 7.13 -7.99 -44.49
N ASP A 526 5.80 -7.89 -44.36
CA ASP A 526 4.87 -7.48 -45.42
C ASP A 526 4.56 -5.97 -45.37
N GLY A 527 5.17 -5.25 -44.42
CA GLY A 527 5.02 -3.81 -44.23
C GLY A 527 3.75 -3.39 -43.47
N GLN A 528 3.01 -4.35 -42.90
CA GLN A 528 1.87 -4.06 -42.04
C GLN A 528 2.34 -3.63 -40.65
N ARG A 529 1.69 -2.62 -40.06
CA ARG A 529 2.02 -2.20 -38.71
C ARG A 529 1.57 -3.25 -37.71
N ILE A 530 2.40 -3.51 -36.71
CA ILE A 530 2.19 -4.56 -35.70
C ILE A 530 2.44 -4.03 -34.29
N PRO A 531 1.75 -4.56 -33.26
CA PRO A 531 2.08 -4.26 -31.88
C PRO A 531 3.51 -4.70 -31.54
N ALA A 532 4.22 -3.93 -30.74
CA ALA A 532 5.62 -4.20 -30.41
C ALA A 532 6.07 -3.54 -29.10
N LYS A 533 7.16 -4.08 -28.54
CA LYS A 533 7.88 -3.52 -27.40
C LYS A 533 9.18 -2.86 -27.87
N ILE A 534 9.49 -1.68 -27.36
CA ILE A 534 10.73 -0.95 -27.60
C ILE A 534 11.45 -0.74 -26.26
N ALA A 535 12.65 -1.29 -26.13
CA ALA A 535 13.47 -1.23 -24.92
C ALA A 535 14.68 -0.32 -25.12
N PHE A 536 14.90 0.62 -24.20
CA PHE A 536 16.00 1.58 -24.22
C PHE A 536 17.04 1.24 -23.16
N ALA A 537 18.14 0.58 -23.54
CA ALA A 537 19.24 0.24 -22.61
C ALA A 537 20.24 1.40 -22.52
N SER A 538 20.50 1.91 -21.32
CA SER A 538 21.52 2.94 -21.07
C SER A 538 22.92 2.38 -21.35
N LEU A 539 23.77 3.18 -22.00
CA LEU A 539 25.16 2.82 -22.30
C LEU A 539 26.15 3.66 -21.49
N ASP A 540 27.27 3.03 -21.13
CA ASP A 540 28.44 3.73 -20.59
C ASP A 540 29.22 4.48 -21.67
N ALA A 541 30.31 5.14 -21.28
CA ALA A 541 31.19 5.86 -22.22
C ALA A 541 31.86 4.93 -23.26
N ALA A 542 32.03 3.64 -22.94
CA ALA A 542 32.59 2.63 -23.85
C ALA A 542 31.54 1.98 -24.77
N GLY A 543 30.25 2.34 -24.64
CA GLY A 543 29.17 1.81 -25.47
C GLY A 543 28.60 0.49 -24.96
N ARG A 544 28.91 0.12 -23.73
CA ARG A 544 28.41 -1.11 -23.08
C ARG A 544 27.16 -0.81 -22.30
N ARG A 545 26.20 -1.75 -22.29
CA ARG A 545 25.00 -1.64 -21.45
C ARG A 545 25.41 -1.52 -19.98
N LEU A 546 24.74 -0.63 -19.25
CA LEU A 546 24.86 -0.60 -17.79
C LEU A 546 24.24 -1.86 -17.18
N PRO A 547 24.78 -2.38 -16.06
CA PRO A 547 24.21 -3.52 -15.36
C PRO A 547 23.03 -3.11 -14.47
N GLY A 548 22.29 -4.10 -13.95
CA GLY A 548 21.22 -3.88 -12.97
C GLY A 548 20.18 -2.87 -13.45
N ASP A 549 19.82 -1.93 -12.58
CA ASP A 549 18.88 -0.83 -12.87
C ASP A 549 19.47 0.29 -13.76
N GLY A 550 20.78 0.26 -14.02
CA GLY A 550 21.46 1.25 -14.86
C GLY A 550 21.28 2.68 -14.37
N ARG A 551 20.50 3.49 -15.11
CA ARG A 551 20.16 4.88 -14.77
C ARG A 551 18.73 5.05 -14.23
N ARG A 552 18.03 3.96 -13.94
CA ARG A 552 16.76 4.04 -13.20
C ARG A 552 17.08 4.36 -11.75
N ARG A 553 16.33 5.30 -11.18
CA ARG A 553 16.48 5.73 -9.79
C ARG A 553 15.27 5.22 -9.02
N VAL A 554 15.34 3.95 -8.58
CA VAL A 554 14.23 3.25 -7.91
C VAL A 554 13.77 4.02 -6.68
N TYR A 555 14.71 4.53 -5.89
CA TYR A 555 14.46 5.42 -4.75
C TYR A 555 13.67 6.72 -5.07
N LEU A 556 13.46 7.07 -6.35
CA LEU A 556 12.62 8.17 -6.83
C LEU A 556 11.28 7.70 -7.44
N GLY A 557 10.91 6.43 -7.27
CA GLY A 557 9.70 5.81 -7.79
C GLY A 557 9.84 5.20 -9.19
N ASP A 558 11.07 4.99 -9.68
CA ASP A 558 11.26 4.21 -10.90
C ASP A 558 11.05 2.72 -10.60
N GLY A 559 10.06 2.07 -11.21
CA GLY A 559 9.98 0.59 -11.14
C GLY A 559 11.28 -0.10 -11.61
N ARG A 560 11.56 -1.34 -11.24
CA ARG A 560 12.82 -1.99 -11.62
C ARG A 560 12.81 -2.54 -13.03
N LEU A 561 13.87 -2.28 -13.80
CA LEU A 561 14.11 -2.90 -15.11
C LEU A 561 15.59 -3.29 -15.20
N GLY A 562 15.87 -4.59 -15.14
CA GLY A 562 17.23 -5.11 -15.21
C GLY A 562 17.93 -4.87 -16.56
N ASN A 563 19.22 -5.21 -16.62
CA ASN A 563 20.07 -5.08 -17.81
C ASN A 563 20.27 -3.64 -18.32
N GLY A 564 20.20 -2.66 -17.41
CA GLY A 564 20.42 -1.24 -17.70
C GLY A 564 19.31 -0.60 -18.53
N ILE A 565 18.15 -1.24 -18.61
CA ILE A 565 17.01 -0.71 -19.34
C ILE A 565 16.50 0.53 -18.61
N ARG A 566 16.52 1.67 -19.28
CA ARG A 566 16.04 2.95 -18.75
C ARG A 566 14.54 3.09 -18.88
N ALA A 567 13.99 2.65 -20.00
CA ALA A 567 12.57 2.77 -20.35
C ALA A 567 12.14 1.62 -21.26
N ILE A 568 10.87 1.28 -21.18
CA ILE A 568 10.17 0.39 -22.12
C ILE A 568 8.95 1.15 -22.63
N GLU A 569 8.82 1.21 -23.94
CA GLU A 569 7.66 1.71 -24.65
C GLU A 569 6.92 0.52 -25.29
N VAL A 570 5.60 0.55 -25.22
CA VAL A 570 4.73 -0.49 -25.77
C VAL A 570 3.74 0.15 -26.71
N THR A 571 3.67 -0.34 -27.94
CA THR A 571 2.72 0.14 -28.95
C THR A 571 1.72 -0.93 -29.34
N ALA A 572 0.44 -0.59 -29.34
CA ALA A 572 -0.63 -1.42 -29.87
C ALA A 572 -0.78 -1.26 -31.40
N SER A 573 -0.40 -0.11 -31.95
CA SER A 573 -0.61 0.28 -33.35
C SER A 573 0.61 0.08 -34.24
N GLY A 574 1.79 -0.11 -33.65
CA GLY A 574 3.07 -0.12 -34.37
C GLY A 574 3.60 1.27 -34.74
N GLU A 575 3.03 2.36 -34.21
CA GLU A 575 3.56 3.71 -34.43
C GLU A 575 3.31 4.62 -33.23
N GLY A 576 4.20 5.59 -33.02
CA GLY A 576 4.06 6.53 -31.90
C GLY A 576 5.28 7.41 -31.68
N GLU A 577 5.27 8.10 -30.54
CA GLU A 577 6.37 8.92 -30.04
C GLU A 577 6.51 8.68 -28.55
N VAL A 578 7.75 8.52 -28.08
CA VAL A 578 8.05 8.41 -26.64
C VAL A 578 9.10 9.43 -26.24
N GLU A 579 8.91 10.05 -25.08
CA GLU A 579 9.91 10.89 -24.43
C GLU A 579 10.87 10.06 -23.59
N ILE A 580 12.14 10.44 -23.58
CA ILE A 580 13.17 9.78 -22.79
C ILE A 580 14.23 10.79 -22.34
N GLU A 581 14.86 10.50 -21.21
CA GLU A 581 15.98 11.29 -20.71
C GLU A 581 17.12 11.36 -21.72
N PRO A 582 17.70 12.55 -21.99
CA PRO A 582 18.84 12.68 -22.87
C PRO A 582 20.01 11.78 -22.42
N GLY A 583 20.64 11.11 -23.37
CA GLY A 583 21.65 10.11 -23.04
C GLY A 583 22.06 9.24 -24.22
N ARG A 584 22.84 8.21 -23.92
CA ARG A 584 23.37 7.26 -24.89
C ARG A 584 22.73 5.90 -24.66
N TYR A 585 22.14 5.32 -25.70
CA TYR A 585 21.27 4.16 -25.60
C TYR A 585 21.56 3.10 -26.67
N GLN A 586 21.23 1.86 -26.36
CA GLN A 586 20.89 0.87 -27.37
C GLN A 586 19.38 0.69 -27.37
N ILE A 587 18.75 0.76 -28.55
CA ILE A 587 17.30 0.63 -28.71
C ILE A 587 17.03 -0.74 -29.33
N THR A 588 16.19 -1.55 -28.68
CA THR A 588 15.79 -2.90 -29.15
C THR A 588 14.29 -2.93 -29.37
N VAL A 589 13.84 -3.34 -30.55
CA VAL A 589 12.42 -3.55 -30.87
C VAL A 589 12.16 -5.04 -31.01
N SER A 590 11.10 -5.53 -30.38
CA SER A 590 10.76 -6.96 -30.31
C SER A 590 9.25 -7.20 -30.30
N ARG A 591 8.83 -8.40 -30.72
CA ARG A 591 7.46 -8.92 -30.59
C ARG A 591 7.47 -10.40 -30.23
N GLY A 592 7.50 -10.73 -28.95
CA GLY A 592 7.52 -12.12 -28.49
C GLY A 592 8.71 -12.94 -28.98
N ILE A 593 8.64 -14.26 -28.79
CA ILE A 593 9.71 -15.20 -29.16
C ILE A 593 9.64 -15.66 -30.62
N GLU A 594 8.53 -15.40 -31.31
CA GLU A 594 8.29 -15.89 -32.67
C GLU A 594 8.87 -14.97 -33.76
N TYR A 595 9.17 -13.72 -33.40
CA TYR A 595 9.68 -12.70 -34.32
C TYR A 595 11.15 -12.42 -34.03
N GLY A 596 11.88 -12.05 -35.08
CA GLY A 596 13.22 -11.48 -34.97
C GLY A 596 13.21 -10.14 -34.22
N ILE A 597 14.39 -9.61 -33.93
CA ILE A 597 14.57 -8.32 -33.25
C ILE A 597 15.22 -7.27 -34.16
N HIS A 598 14.85 -6.00 -33.98
CA HIS A 598 15.56 -4.86 -34.56
C HIS A 598 16.40 -4.18 -33.49
N VAL A 599 17.65 -3.80 -33.81
CA VAL A 599 18.56 -3.17 -32.84
C VAL A 599 19.28 -1.97 -33.44
N GLU A 600 19.01 -0.79 -32.88
CA GLU A 600 19.86 0.38 -33.07
C GLU A 600 20.95 0.40 -32.00
N ARG A 601 22.21 0.23 -32.45
CA ARG A 601 23.36 0.25 -31.55
C ARG A 601 23.84 1.67 -31.37
N ASP A 602 24.07 2.05 -30.12
CA ASP A 602 24.82 3.26 -29.80
C ASP A 602 24.21 4.57 -30.35
N VAL A 603 22.96 4.82 -29.96
CA VAL A 603 22.21 6.01 -30.30
C VAL A 603 22.42 7.08 -29.24
N THR A 604 22.80 8.29 -29.65
CA THR A 604 22.86 9.46 -28.76
C THR A 604 21.60 10.30 -28.94
N LEU A 605 20.79 10.38 -27.88
CA LEU A 605 19.57 11.17 -27.82
C LEU A 605 19.85 12.49 -27.11
N ALA A 606 19.79 13.60 -27.85
CA ALA A 606 20.12 14.94 -27.35
C ALA A 606 18.88 15.68 -26.80
N PRO A 607 19.05 16.61 -25.83
CA PRO A 607 17.94 17.37 -25.25
C PRO A 607 17.11 18.10 -26.30
N GLY A 608 15.78 17.99 -26.22
CA GLY A 608 14.82 18.63 -27.14
C GLY A 608 14.83 18.11 -28.58
N ARG A 609 15.69 17.15 -28.93
CA ARG A 609 15.80 16.59 -30.29
C ARG A 609 14.94 15.35 -30.45
N ALA A 610 14.44 15.14 -31.67
CA ALA A 610 13.72 13.93 -32.05
C ALA A 610 14.63 13.00 -32.87
N PHE A 611 14.60 11.70 -32.57
CA PHE A 611 15.21 10.62 -33.33
C PHE A 611 14.10 9.81 -34.03
N GLN A 612 14.32 9.39 -35.28
CA GLN A 612 13.39 8.57 -36.05
C GLN A 612 13.85 7.11 -36.00
N LEU A 613 12.94 6.21 -35.63
CA LEU A 613 13.17 4.77 -35.55
C LEU A 613 12.18 4.04 -36.45
N ASP A 614 12.66 3.52 -37.57
CA ASP A 614 11.89 2.62 -38.44
C ASP A 614 12.40 1.19 -38.25
N ALA A 615 11.54 0.30 -37.76
CA ALA A 615 11.88 -1.09 -37.45
C ALA A 615 10.99 -2.08 -38.23
N THR A 616 11.60 -3.17 -38.70
CA THR A 616 10.91 -4.29 -39.32
C THR A 616 11.18 -5.56 -38.53
N LEU A 617 10.12 -6.24 -38.09
CA LEU A 617 10.22 -7.52 -37.38
C LEU A 617 9.65 -8.63 -38.27
N VAL A 618 10.49 -9.59 -38.65
CA VAL A 618 10.07 -10.75 -39.44
C VAL A 618 9.66 -11.87 -38.49
N ARG A 619 8.56 -12.57 -38.77
CA ARG A 619 8.23 -13.80 -38.04
C ARG A 619 9.20 -14.90 -38.48
N GLU A 620 9.97 -15.43 -37.55
CA GLU A 620 11.05 -16.40 -37.80
C GLU A 620 10.69 -17.82 -37.36
N VAL A 621 9.73 -17.96 -36.44
CA VAL A 621 9.27 -19.25 -35.93
C VAL A 621 7.86 -19.55 -36.44
N ASP A 622 7.71 -20.70 -37.10
CA ASP A 622 6.40 -21.22 -37.50
C ASP A 622 5.75 -21.94 -36.31
N THR A 623 4.74 -21.31 -35.73
CA THR A 623 3.93 -21.86 -34.63
C THR A 623 2.56 -22.32 -35.10
N SER A 624 2.41 -22.66 -36.40
CA SER A 624 1.15 -23.21 -36.94
C SER A 624 0.64 -24.40 -36.10
N GLY A 625 -0.59 -24.27 -35.60
CA GLY A 625 -1.22 -25.28 -34.74
C GLY A 625 -0.94 -25.11 -33.24
N TRP A 626 -0.14 -24.11 -32.85
CA TRP A 626 0.10 -23.70 -31.47
C TRP A 626 -0.52 -22.32 -31.21
N MET A 627 -0.69 -21.98 -29.94
CA MET A 627 -1.17 -20.66 -29.50
C MET A 627 -0.36 -20.22 -28.28
N SER A 628 0.10 -18.96 -28.27
CA SER A 628 0.72 -18.38 -27.07
C SER A 628 -0.37 -17.87 -26.12
N ALA A 629 -0.38 -18.35 -24.88
CA ALA A 629 -1.36 -17.94 -23.88
C ALA A 629 -0.67 -17.46 -22.59
N ASP A 630 -1.25 -16.44 -21.98
CA ASP A 630 -0.92 -16.00 -20.63
C ASP A 630 -2.19 -16.06 -19.78
N MET A 631 -2.16 -16.92 -18.76
CA MET A 631 -3.33 -17.32 -17.98
C MET A 631 -3.27 -16.83 -16.53
N HIS A 632 -2.28 -15.98 -16.21
CA HIS A 632 -2.11 -15.43 -14.87
C HIS A 632 -1.65 -13.96 -14.97
N LEU A 633 -2.63 -13.05 -15.00
CA LEU A 633 -2.44 -11.65 -15.29
C LEU A 633 -3.24 -10.75 -14.35
N HIS A 634 -2.53 -9.81 -13.73
CA HIS A 634 -3.10 -8.78 -12.85
C HIS A 634 -3.10 -7.39 -13.47
N SER A 635 -4.09 -6.59 -13.13
CA SER A 635 -4.32 -5.24 -13.63
C SER A 635 -4.97 -4.36 -12.55
N ARG A 636 -5.29 -3.10 -12.89
CA ARG A 636 -5.74 -2.08 -11.94
C ARG A 636 -6.86 -2.52 -10.94
N PRO A 637 -7.84 -3.37 -11.31
CA PRO A 637 -8.85 -3.86 -10.36
C PRO A 637 -8.28 -4.71 -9.23
N SER A 638 -7.16 -5.41 -9.45
CA SER A 638 -6.45 -6.15 -8.41
C SER A 638 -5.75 -5.20 -7.43
N PHE A 639 -5.79 -5.51 -6.13
CA PHE A 639 -5.12 -4.72 -5.09
C PHE A 639 -3.58 -4.74 -5.24
N ASP A 640 -3.04 -5.78 -5.88
CA ASP A 640 -1.61 -6.01 -6.09
C ASP A 640 -1.10 -5.39 -7.40
N SER A 641 -1.91 -4.68 -8.19
CA SER A 641 -1.47 -4.11 -9.45
C SER A 641 -2.02 -2.73 -9.74
N GLY A 642 -1.13 -1.77 -10.00
CA GLY A 642 -1.52 -0.44 -10.50
C GLY A 642 -1.66 -0.35 -12.02
N MET A 643 -1.49 -1.44 -12.78
CA MET A 643 -1.38 -1.36 -14.24
C MET A 643 -2.73 -1.07 -14.92
N PRO A 644 -2.87 0.06 -15.65
CA PRO A 644 -4.11 0.34 -16.37
C PRO A 644 -4.40 -0.71 -17.43
N LEU A 645 -5.68 -1.10 -17.57
CA LEU A 645 -6.13 -2.10 -18.55
C LEU A 645 -5.58 -1.86 -19.97
N PRO A 646 -5.60 -0.62 -20.54
CA PRO A 646 -5.06 -0.41 -21.88
C PRO A 646 -3.57 -0.75 -21.98
N ARG A 647 -2.78 -0.45 -20.94
CA ARG A 647 -1.34 -0.77 -20.91
C ARG A 647 -1.11 -2.27 -20.76
N ARG A 648 -1.90 -2.96 -19.92
CA ARG A 648 -1.85 -4.43 -19.75
C ARG A 648 -2.13 -5.13 -21.08
N VAL A 649 -3.26 -4.84 -21.71
CA VAL A 649 -3.67 -5.46 -22.98
C VAL A 649 -2.68 -5.13 -24.12
N ALA A 650 -2.18 -3.90 -24.21
CA ALA A 650 -1.16 -3.55 -25.19
C ALA A 650 0.16 -4.32 -24.97
N THR A 651 0.58 -4.52 -23.72
CA THR A 651 1.82 -5.24 -23.38
C THR A 651 1.72 -6.71 -23.79
N ILE A 652 0.60 -7.36 -23.47
CA ILE A 652 0.30 -8.74 -23.88
C ILE A 652 0.43 -8.90 -25.40
N ALA A 653 -0.26 -8.05 -26.16
CA ALA A 653 -0.22 -8.10 -27.61
C ALA A 653 1.17 -7.77 -28.19
N ALA A 654 1.94 -6.89 -27.54
CA ALA A 654 3.30 -6.55 -27.91
C ALA A 654 4.31 -7.67 -27.62
N GLU A 655 4.06 -8.50 -26.60
CA GLU A 655 4.83 -9.73 -26.37
C GLU A 655 4.38 -10.91 -27.25
N GLY A 656 3.42 -10.69 -28.17
CA GLY A 656 2.96 -11.73 -29.09
C GLY A 656 2.08 -12.80 -28.44
N VAL A 657 1.53 -12.54 -27.26
CA VAL A 657 0.53 -13.41 -26.64
C VAL A 657 -0.79 -13.31 -27.41
N GLU A 658 -1.40 -14.45 -27.71
CA GLU A 658 -2.60 -14.58 -28.56
C GLU A 658 -3.87 -14.86 -27.76
N LEU A 659 -3.75 -15.41 -26.54
CA LEU A 659 -4.84 -15.58 -25.57
C LEU A 659 -4.42 -15.00 -24.21
N ALA A 660 -5.19 -14.05 -23.69
CA ALA A 660 -5.00 -13.52 -22.34
C ALA A 660 -6.21 -13.80 -21.46
N VAL A 661 -5.96 -14.35 -20.28
CA VAL A 661 -6.96 -14.51 -19.23
C VAL A 661 -6.71 -13.44 -18.18
N SER A 662 -7.71 -12.61 -17.89
CA SER A 662 -7.69 -11.72 -16.74
C SER A 662 -7.87 -12.54 -15.47
N THR A 663 -6.96 -12.41 -14.51
CA THR A 663 -7.02 -13.19 -13.25
C THR A 663 -6.70 -12.28 -12.08
N ASP A 664 -7.28 -11.08 -12.06
CA ASP A 664 -7.18 -10.14 -10.95
C ASP A 664 -7.61 -10.83 -9.63
N HIS A 665 -6.96 -10.50 -8.50
CA HIS A 665 -7.23 -11.14 -7.22
C HIS A 665 -8.67 -10.89 -6.77
N ASP A 666 -9.45 -11.97 -6.64
CA ASP A 666 -10.84 -11.98 -6.19
C ASP A 666 -11.76 -10.98 -6.92
N VAL A 667 -11.40 -10.62 -8.16
CA VAL A 667 -12.17 -9.73 -9.03
C VAL A 667 -12.19 -10.28 -10.44
N GLU A 668 -13.39 -10.61 -10.94
CA GLU A 668 -13.53 -10.98 -12.35
C GLU A 668 -13.42 -9.72 -13.24
N THR A 669 -12.48 -9.70 -14.18
CA THR A 669 -12.26 -8.52 -15.06
C THR A 669 -12.46 -8.89 -16.53
N ASP A 670 -13.06 -8.03 -17.36
CA ASP A 670 -13.20 -8.26 -18.81
C ASP A 670 -12.22 -7.40 -19.65
N TYR A 671 -11.26 -8.05 -20.31
CA TYR A 671 -10.30 -7.39 -21.21
C TYR A 671 -10.85 -7.13 -22.63
N GLN A 672 -11.95 -7.78 -23.05
CA GLN A 672 -12.48 -7.70 -24.41
C GLN A 672 -12.85 -6.27 -24.85
N PRO A 673 -13.48 -5.42 -24.01
CA PRO A 673 -13.75 -4.02 -24.36
C PRO A 673 -12.46 -3.24 -24.65
N THR A 674 -11.43 -3.45 -23.83
CA THR A 674 -10.13 -2.78 -23.98
C THR A 674 -9.39 -3.25 -25.23
N ALA A 675 -9.36 -4.56 -25.49
CA ALA A 675 -8.76 -5.11 -26.71
C ALA A 675 -9.43 -4.56 -27.98
N ARG A 676 -10.76 -4.41 -27.98
CA ARG A 676 -11.50 -3.80 -29.09
C ARG A 676 -11.15 -2.32 -29.25
N ALA A 677 -11.10 -1.55 -28.15
CA ALA A 677 -10.79 -0.12 -28.18
C ALA A 677 -9.39 0.16 -28.72
N LEU A 678 -8.43 -0.73 -28.44
CA LEU A 678 -7.05 -0.64 -28.95
C LEU A 678 -6.87 -1.22 -30.36
N GLY A 679 -7.91 -1.80 -30.97
CA GLY A 679 -7.83 -2.45 -32.28
C GLY A 679 -7.04 -3.76 -32.28
N LEU A 680 -6.91 -4.42 -31.13
CA LEU A 680 -6.07 -5.61 -30.92
C LEU A 680 -6.80 -6.94 -31.14
N THR A 681 -8.10 -6.93 -31.44
CA THR A 681 -8.88 -8.15 -31.72
C THR A 681 -8.28 -9.06 -32.82
N PRO A 682 -7.59 -8.55 -33.86
CA PRO A 682 -6.89 -9.42 -34.82
C PRO A 682 -5.66 -10.14 -34.26
N HIS A 683 -5.12 -9.69 -33.12
CA HIS A 683 -3.87 -10.17 -32.54
C HIS A 683 -4.06 -10.87 -31.18
N LEU A 684 -5.18 -10.66 -30.50
CA LEU A 684 -5.40 -11.09 -29.13
C LEU A 684 -6.86 -11.48 -28.91
N ALA A 685 -7.07 -12.71 -28.43
CA ALA A 685 -8.29 -13.18 -27.80
C ALA A 685 -8.20 -13.03 -26.27
N THR A 686 -9.34 -12.89 -25.60
CA THR A 686 -9.40 -12.73 -24.15
C THR A 686 -10.44 -13.65 -23.53
N ALA A 687 -10.24 -14.05 -22.27
CA ALA A 687 -11.23 -14.74 -21.44
C ALA A 687 -11.28 -14.10 -20.05
N VAL A 688 -12.47 -14.07 -19.45
CA VAL A 688 -12.67 -13.61 -18.07
C VAL A 688 -12.27 -14.73 -17.11
N GLY A 689 -11.45 -14.40 -16.12
CA GLY A 689 -11.13 -15.28 -15.01
C GLY A 689 -10.94 -14.48 -13.72
N ALA A 690 -10.47 -15.19 -12.68
CA ALA A 690 -10.06 -14.62 -11.40
C ALA A 690 -8.98 -15.51 -10.79
N GLU A 691 -8.09 -14.90 -10.00
CA GLU A 691 -7.25 -15.64 -9.03
C GLU A 691 -7.93 -15.56 -7.66
N ILE A 692 -8.45 -16.69 -7.20
CA ILE A 692 -9.05 -16.82 -5.86
C ILE A 692 -7.90 -16.93 -4.85
N THR A 693 -7.77 -15.92 -3.99
CA THR A 693 -6.51 -15.59 -3.33
C THR A 693 -6.58 -15.86 -1.85
N THR A 694 -6.42 -17.14 -1.49
CA THR A 694 -6.50 -17.51 -0.09
C THR A 694 -5.20 -17.18 0.65
N LEU A 695 -5.32 -16.78 1.91
CA LEU A 695 -4.14 -16.61 2.77
C LEU A 695 -3.48 -17.96 3.13
N GLU A 696 -4.24 -19.05 3.11
CA GLU A 696 -3.89 -20.30 3.82
C GLU A 696 -4.14 -21.60 3.05
N GLN A 697 -4.60 -21.50 1.81
CA GLN A 697 -4.70 -22.61 0.86
C GLN A 697 -4.01 -22.29 -0.47
N GLY A 698 -3.12 -21.29 -0.51
CA GLY A 698 -2.52 -20.77 -1.74
C GLY A 698 -3.56 -20.22 -2.71
N HIS A 699 -3.17 -20.03 -3.97
CA HIS A 699 -4.02 -19.34 -4.94
C HIS A 699 -4.52 -20.26 -6.06
N PHE A 700 -5.76 -20.03 -6.49
CA PHE A 700 -6.46 -20.85 -7.48
C PHE A 700 -7.01 -19.98 -8.61
N ILE A 701 -6.65 -20.30 -9.85
CA ILE A 701 -7.14 -19.59 -11.02
C ILE A 701 -8.29 -20.37 -11.66
N GLY A 702 -9.31 -19.65 -12.11
CA GLY A 702 -10.43 -20.17 -12.89
C GLY A 702 -10.71 -19.36 -14.15
N PHE A 703 -10.99 -20.02 -15.28
CA PHE A 703 -11.54 -19.39 -16.49
C PHE A 703 -12.14 -20.41 -17.49
N PRO A 704 -13.09 -20.05 -18.37
CA PRO A 704 -13.79 -18.78 -18.41
C PRO A 704 -14.87 -18.68 -17.31
N LEU A 705 -14.94 -17.54 -16.64
CA LEU A 705 -15.90 -17.24 -15.58
C LEU A 705 -16.98 -16.24 -16.05
N ARG A 706 -18.09 -16.19 -15.31
CA ARG A 706 -19.23 -15.32 -15.61
C ARG A 706 -19.10 -13.96 -14.90
N TYR A 707 -18.72 -12.95 -15.68
CA TYR A 707 -18.72 -11.56 -15.22
C TYR A 707 -20.13 -11.05 -14.81
N ASP A 708 -20.26 -10.56 -13.58
CA ASP A 708 -21.47 -9.90 -13.06
C ASP A 708 -21.24 -8.40 -12.84
N GLU A 709 -21.81 -7.56 -13.71
CA GLU A 709 -21.73 -6.10 -13.62
C GLU A 709 -22.42 -5.51 -12.37
N LEU A 710 -23.32 -6.26 -11.74
CA LEU A 710 -24.12 -5.77 -10.60
C LEU A 710 -23.47 -6.07 -9.25
N ASP A 711 -22.54 -7.01 -9.22
CA ASP A 711 -21.73 -7.33 -8.05
C ASP A 711 -20.45 -6.50 -8.08
N VAL A 712 -20.30 -5.60 -7.10
CA VAL A 712 -19.16 -4.68 -7.03
C VAL A 712 -18.64 -4.69 -5.59
N PRO A 713 -17.34 -4.93 -5.36
CA PRO A 713 -16.26 -4.96 -6.37
C PRO A 713 -15.97 -6.32 -7.04
N GLY A 714 -16.47 -7.44 -6.50
CA GLY A 714 -16.00 -8.79 -6.89
C GLY A 714 -16.40 -9.27 -8.29
N HIS A 715 -17.44 -8.68 -8.88
CA HIS A 715 -17.93 -9.02 -10.22
C HIS A 715 -18.27 -10.51 -10.42
N GLY A 716 -18.69 -11.21 -9.36
CA GLY A 716 -19.00 -12.64 -9.38
C GLY A 716 -17.91 -13.55 -8.78
N ALA A 717 -16.77 -12.99 -8.37
CA ALA A 717 -15.71 -13.74 -7.73
C ALA A 717 -16.18 -14.47 -6.45
N HIS A 718 -15.66 -15.67 -6.23
CA HIS A 718 -16.10 -16.55 -5.15
C HIS A 718 -15.41 -16.21 -3.82
N ASP A 719 -16.22 -16.06 -2.77
CA ASP A 719 -15.73 -15.92 -1.40
C ASP A 719 -15.22 -17.28 -0.86
N TRP A 720 -13.91 -17.34 -0.65
CA TRP A 720 -13.18 -18.54 -0.22
C TRP A 720 -13.04 -18.67 1.30
N THR A 721 -13.49 -17.69 2.08
CA THR A 721 -13.22 -17.60 3.52
C THR A 721 -13.61 -18.87 4.26
N CYS A 722 -12.70 -19.37 5.09
CA CYS A 722 -12.87 -20.61 5.87
C CYS A 722 -13.16 -21.89 5.04
N GLN A 723 -12.85 -21.91 3.74
CA GLN A 723 -13.07 -23.09 2.88
C GLN A 723 -11.77 -23.88 2.63
N PRO A 724 -11.82 -25.22 2.60
CA PRO A 724 -10.70 -26.02 2.13
C PRO A 724 -10.55 -25.92 0.60
N GLY A 725 -9.33 -26.10 0.09
CA GLY A 725 -9.02 -25.95 -1.35
C GLY A 725 -9.92 -26.77 -2.30
N GLY A 726 -10.39 -27.95 -1.88
CA GLY A 726 -11.32 -28.75 -2.70
C GLY A 726 -12.67 -28.07 -2.93
N THR A 727 -13.23 -27.42 -1.92
CA THR A 727 -14.49 -26.67 -2.02
C THR A 727 -14.32 -25.45 -2.92
N ILE A 728 -13.18 -24.77 -2.82
CA ILE A 728 -12.85 -23.61 -3.66
C ILE A 728 -12.79 -24.02 -5.13
N LEU A 729 -12.10 -25.12 -5.45
CA LEU A 729 -12.04 -25.65 -6.83
C LEU A 729 -13.43 -26.01 -7.39
N ASP A 730 -14.30 -26.61 -6.57
CA ASP A 730 -15.67 -26.94 -6.97
C ASP A 730 -16.52 -25.68 -7.20
N ALA A 731 -16.33 -24.64 -6.38
CA ALA A 731 -17.02 -23.37 -6.54
C ALA A 731 -16.59 -22.64 -7.82
N ILE A 732 -15.29 -22.58 -8.12
CA ILE A 732 -14.76 -22.00 -9.37
C ILE A 732 -15.41 -22.68 -10.59
N ARG A 733 -15.54 -24.01 -10.57
CA ARG A 733 -16.20 -24.75 -11.66
C ARG A 733 -17.67 -24.41 -11.81
N ALA A 734 -18.35 -24.10 -10.71
CA ALA A 734 -19.75 -23.72 -10.72
C ALA A 734 -19.99 -22.29 -11.25
N SER A 735 -18.98 -21.41 -11.16
CA SER A 735 -19.02 -20.01 -11.61
C SER A 735 -18.77 -19.80 -13.12
N GLY A 736 -18.69 -20.89 -13.90
CA GLY A 736 -18.43 -20.80 -15.34
C GLY A 736 -19.50 -20.04 -16.13
N ASP A 737 -19.09 -19.43 -17.24
CA ASP A 737 -19.98 -18.67 -18.14
C ASP A 737 -20.97 -19.54 -18.95
N GLY A 738 -20.86 -20.86 -18.84
CA GLY A 738 -21.70 -21.85 -19.51
C GLY A 738 -21.29 -22.16 -20.96
N THR A 739 -20.20 -21.57 -21.47
CA THR A 739 -19.68 -21.85 -22.81
C THR A 739 -18.87 -23.15 -22.84
N VAL A 740 -18.01 -23.33 -21.84
CA VAL A 740 -17.21 -24.53 -21.57
C VAL A 740 -17.05 -24.71 -20.07
N ALA A 741 -16.64 -25.90 -19.63
CA ALA A 741 -16.27 -26.10 -18.22
C ALA A 741 -15.03 -25.25 -17.88
N PRO A 742 -15.02 -24.50 -16.77
CA PRO A 742 -13.85 -23.74 -16.37
C PRO A 742 -12.63 -24.64 -16.15
N LEU A 743 -11.47 -24.20 -16.67
CA LEU A 743 -10.18 -24.74 -16.31
C LEU A 743 -9.79 -24.20 -14.93
N THR A 744 -9.35 -25.10 -14.04
CA THR A 744 -8.82 -24.75 -12.72
C THR A 744 -7.30 -24.93 -12.69
N ILE A 745 -6.57 -23.90 -12.28
CA ILE A 745 -5.11 -23.92 -12.16
C ILE A 745 -4.70 -23.63 -10.72
N VAL A 746 -3.82 -24.44 -10.15
CA VAL A 746 -3.12 -24.04 -8.92
C VAL A 746 -1.96 -23.12 -9.29
N ALA A 747 -2.07 -21.86 -8.90
CA ALA A 747 -1.05 -20.85 -9.15
C ALA A 747 0.16 -21.06 -8.25
N HIS A 748 1.35 -20.74 -8.79
CA HIS A 748 2.67 -20.74 -8.13
C HIS A 748 2.76 -21.69 -6.91
N PRO A 749 2.50 -23.02 -7.10
CA PRO A 749 2.19 -23.97 -6.02
C PRO A 749 3.28 -24.12 -4.95
N ARG A 750 4.48 -23.60 -5.21
CA ARG A 750 5.68 -23.70 -4.40
C ARG A 750 6.23 -22.34 -3.96
N ASP A 751 5.49 -21.25 -4.07
CA ASP A 751 5.99 -19.94 -3.63
C ASP A 751 5.75 -19.73 -2.13
N GLY A 752 6.30 -20.62 -1.30
CA GLY A 752 6.28 -20.50 0.15
C GLY A 752 4.88 -20.32 0.71
N PHE A 753 4.69 -19.15 1.33
CA PHE A 753 3.43 -18.76 1.92
C PHE A 753 2.31 -18.54 0.90
N PHE A 754 2.55 -18.44 -0.41
CA PHE A 754 1.48 -18.29 -1.42
C PHE A 754 1.18 -19.60 -2.17
N GLY A 755 2.00 -20.63 -1.99
CA GLY A 755 1.90 -21.88 -2.74
C GLY A 755 1.04 -22.94 -2.04
N TYR A 756 -0.02 -23.41 -2.69
CA TYR A 756 -0.93 -24.42 -2.13
C TYR A 756 -0.22 -25.71 -1.68
N VAL A 757 0.76 -26.18 -2.46
CA VAL A 757 1.46 -27.45 -2.19
C VAL A 757 2.41 -27.30 -1.00
N GLU A 758 3.14 -26.18 -0.91
CA GLU A 758 4.04 -25.91 0.22
C GLU A 758 3.29 -25.62 1.52
N GLN A 759 2.20 -24.84 1.47
CA GLN A 759 1.36 -24.59 2.65
C GLN A 759 0.74 -25.87 3.22
N LEU A 760 0.35 -26.82 2.36
CA LEU A 760 -0.16 -28.11 2.80
C LEU A 760 0.91 -29.07 3.33
N GLY A 761 2.20 -28.70 3.25
CA GLY A 761 3.31 -29.55 3.65
C GLY A 761 3.38 -30.85 2.85
N VAL A 762 2.94 -30.85 1.59
CA VAL A 762 2.99 -32.03 0.73
C VAL A 762 4.45 -32.33 0.38
N ASP A 763 4.87 -33.56 0.62
CA ASP A 763 6.19 -34.02 0.18
C ASP A 763 6.24 -33.98 -1.34
N THR A 764 7.11 -33.13 -1.88
CA THR A 764 7.19 -32.89 -3.33
C THR A 764 7.82 -34.04 -4.13
N TYR A 765 8.32 -35.07 -3.46
CA TYR A 765 8.87 -36.29 -4.05
C TYR A 765 7.86 -37.43 -4.05
N THR A 766 7.25 -37.70 -2.90
CA THR A 766 6.33 -38.82 -2.75
C THR A 766 4.89 -38.43 -3.03
N MET A 767 4.60 -37.12 -3.06
CA MET A 767 3.26 -36.54 -3.09
C MET A 767 2.40 -36.95 -1.89
N ASP A 768 3.05 -37.45 -0.84
CA ASP A 768 2.37 -37.78 0.41
C ASP A 768 2.21 -36.52 1.26
N ARG A 769 1.09 -36.47 1.97
CA ARG A 769 0.85 -35.46 3.00
C ARG A 769 0.65 -36.18 4.32
N THR A 770 1.45 -35.81 5.31
CA THR A 770 1.24 -36.27 6.69
C THR A 770 0.78 -35.07 7.51
N PRO A 771 -0.55 -34.82 7.58
CA PRO A 771 -1.04 -33.69 8.35
C PRO A 771 -0.61 -33.84 9.80
N THR A 772 -0.08 -32.76 10.35
CA THR A 772 0.17 -32.63 11.79
C THR A 772 -1.15 -32.75 12.55
N PHE A 773 -1.07 -32.98 13.87
CA PHE A 773 -2.26 -32.97 14.71
C PHE A 773 -3.06 -31.67 14.55
N LEU A 774 -2.37 -30.53 14.37
CA LEU A 774 -3.04 -29.25 14.18
C LEU A 774 -3.82 -29.25 12.86
N GLU A 775 -3.16 -29.54 11.74
CA GLU A 775 -3.80 -29.56 10.42
C GLU A 775 -4.97 -30.56 10.34
N ALA A 776 -4.86 -31.72 10.98
CA ALA A 776 -5.90 -32.75 10.95
C ALA A 776 -7.21 -32.29 11.64
N ASN A 777 -7.14 -31.32 12.55
CA ASN A 777 -8.29 -30.77 13.28
C ASN A 777 -8.73 -29.39 12.77
N ASN A 778 -8.02 -28.81 11.80
CA ASN A 778 -8.39 -27.54 11.19
C ASN A 778 -9.37 -27.77 10.01
N PRO A 779 -10.53 -27.09 9.94
CA PRO A 779 -11.51 -27.29 8.86
C PRO A 779 -11.00 -26.95 7.45
N VAL A 780 -10.04 -26.02 7.35
CA VAL A 780 -9.41 -25.56 6.12
C VAL A 780 -8.29 -26.53 5.69
N PHE A 781 -7.39 -26.89 6.62
CA PHE A 781 -6.24 -27.75 6.30
C PHE A 781 -6.49 -29.25 6.40
N ARG A 782 -7.58 -29.73 7.02
CA ARG A 782 -7.82 -31.18 7.21
C ARG A 782 -7.91 -31.96 5.91
N THR A 783 -8.29 -31.30 4.82
CA THR A 783 -8.44 -31.88 3.49
C THR A 783 -7.55 -31.16 2.49
N ALA A 784 -6.93 -31.93 1.60
CA ALA A 784 -6.25 -31.42 0.43
C ALA A 784 -6.93 -32.01 -0.83
N SER A 785 -6.96 -31.26 -1.92
CA SER A 785 -7.52 -31.72 -3.20
C SER A 785 -6.48 -31.66 -4.30
N CYS A 786 -6.35 -32.75 -5.05
CA CYS A 786 -5.61 -32.77 -6.32
C CYS A 786 -6.54 -32.63 -7.53
N ALA A 787 -7.81 -32.26 -7.31
CA ALA A 787 -8.82 -32.17 -8.36
C ALA A 787 -8.75 -30.81 -9.08
N PHE A 788 -7.56 -30.37 -9.45
CA PHE A 788 -7.32 -29.23 -10.35
C PHE A 788 -6.88 -29.74 -11.73
N ASP A 789 -7.05 -28.92 -12.76
CA ASP A 789 -6.77 -29.34 -14.14
C ASP A 789 -5.33 -29.06 -14.56
N ALA A 790 -4.72 -28.01 -14.00
CA ALA A 790 -3.32 -27.67 -14.20
C ALA A 790 -2.68 -27.04 -12.96
N MET A 791 -1.35 -26.90 -12.98
CA MET A 791 -0.60 -26.12 -12.00
C MET A 791 0.53 -25.38 -12.69
N GLU A 792 0.91 -24.23 -12.16
CA GLU A 792 2.07 -23.50 -12.66
C GLU A 792 3.38 -24.22 -12.31
N LEU A 793 4.18 -24.54 -13.32
CA LEU A 793 5.51 -25.12 -13.12
C LEU A 793 6.60 -24.05 -12.97
N ILE A 794 6.38 -22.91 -13.61
CA ILE A 794 7.28 -21.75 -13.61
C ILE A 794 6.38 -20.52 -13.54
N ASN A 795 6.60 -19.67 -12.53
CA ASN A 795 5.95 -18.37 -12.43
C ASN A 795 7.02 -17.25 -12.54
N GLY A 796 6.73 -16.24 -13.36
CA GLY A 796 7.64 -15.13 -13.62
C GLY A 796 9.04 -15.59 -14.08
N LYS A 797 10.09 -15.06 -13.43
CA LYS A 797 11.49 -15.48 -13.64
C LYS A 797 12.06 -16.23 -12.42
N ARG A 798 11.18 -16.80 -11.59
CA ARG A 798 11.52 -17.50 -10.35
C ARG A 798 11.97 -18.94 -10.62
N PHE A 799 13.09 -19.08 -11.36
CA PHE A 799 13.68 -20.41 -11.63
C PHE A 799 14.13 -21.14 -10.36
N ASP A 800 14.31 -20.40 -9.25
CA ASP A 800 14.58 -20.94 -7.91
C ASP A 800 13.45 -21.81 -7.35
N LEU A 801 12.21 -21.60 -7.80
CA LEU A 801 11.04 -22.40 -7.44
C LEU A 801 10.87 -23.63 -8.35
N VAL A 802 11.54 -23.63 -9.50
CA VAL A 802 11.60 -24.75 -10.45
C VAL A 802 12.63 -25.77 -9.94
N ARG A 803 12.40 -26.31 -8.73
CA ARG A 803 13.25 -27.36 -8.18
C ARG A 803 12.82 -28.72 -8.71
N THR A 804 13.57 -29.23 -9.67
CA THR A 804 13.78 -30.68 -9.78
C THR A 804 14.81 -31.05 -8.72
N PRO A 805 14.62 -32.13 -7.95
CA PRO A 805 15.71 -32.71 -7.20
C PRO A 805 16.77 -33.21 -8.18
N SER A 806 17.94 -32.58 -8.23
CA SER A 806 19.14 -33.37 -8.47
C SER A 806 19.42 -34.12 -7.17
N VAL A 807 19.57 -35.44 -7.25
CA VAL A 807 19.73 -36.41 -6.14
C VAL A 807 21.01 -36.19 -5.30
N ALA A 808 21.56 -34.97 -5.22
CA ALA A 808 22.87 -34.69 -4.65
C ALA A 808 22.99 -33.31 -3.96
N GLU A 809 21.96 -32.83 -3.26
CA GLU A 809 22.12 -31.80 -2.22
C GLU A 809 21.94 -32.41 -0.82
#